data_AF-A0A3M1EFZ9-F1
#
_entry.id   AF-A0A3M1EFZ9-F1
#
_cell.length_a   1.000
_cell.length_b   1.000
_cell.length_c   1.000
_cell.angle_alpha   90.00
_cell.angle_beta   90.00
_cell.angle_gamma   90.00
#
_symmetry.space_group_name_H-M   'P 1'
#
loop_
_entity.id
_entity.type
_entity.pdbx_description
1 polymer ?
#
loop_
_entity_poly.entity_id
_entity_poly.type
_entity_poly.pdbx_seq_one_letter_code
_entity_poly.pdbx_strand_id
1 'polypeptide(L)'
;MRRVNTRWPVLAFTALLIVMTAIFGVVGAFGAPPPAPLTDGPPLAQRVIFFSSDGMRPDLAQRYVDEGVMPTYADLIANGVQGEGGMLQGFPPNTGVGWTTMATGAWPSVHGATNNTFHIVGTDFGNRTSAFAPGIIQAQTIAEAAEAAGKKVAVIEWVAGRNYPIEGPRIDFRSFYSARGVTTNFVSPTDNEGFIRAFFLDYDVMDLVDATDWTNVPDSFSPPLETVMVVRDFGVEKYDHAVYIYDSTDDETTNYDHALLTPCEAATERGVRPACTKDGSASVADLTEGDWAEIKLTIVGGRDEGQTAGMYVKLTRLNDDASEFRLYHTSVQRINAEPPDLEDFLAENFPTGIAADFAPLEAGIVDEDTYVEQGLMWEDAYRPIIQYILTEYQPDTDLLLAGYPTTDEFSHQFMALITPGADVYDDADRDGVPDGRVEVREGYLRSAYEGADSTLAFIRSLMSDATVIAASDHGFGPQWKAISAGDVLFNAGLQSAAQTSNCRPKDKTQDQAKACWAGGTAQIYINLIGRDDPGTVPEDQYDAVRQTIVDAFQNLTDPDTGEPVIERVFLKEDLATVPAGDYGTINSLHPERSGDVVVVAKPPYQFDAATPGQPVADAPFFGQHGYMPDLVDLDNNVNMHASFFAAGPGIAQGVVSGVRAIDLAPTIAYLLGIPAPADSTGQVLMDAVVQPTPT
;
A
#
# COMPACT_ATOMS: atom_id res chain seq x y z
N MET A 1 68.18 -26.81 11.19
CA MET A 1 67.33 -26.06 10.25
C MET A 1 66.69 -24.91 11.01
N ARG A 2 66.85 -23.69 10.49
CA ARG A 2 66.80 -22.43 11.26
C ARG A 2 65.38 -22.06 11.73
N ARG A 3 65.29 -21.69 13.01
CA ARG A 3 64.30 -20.75 13.57
C ARG A 3 64.49 -19.37 12.93
N VAL A 4 63.48 -18.50 12.97
CA VAL A 4 63.51 -17.14 13.59
C VAL A 4 62.21 -16.38 13.29
N ASN A 5 61.52 -15.99 14.36
CA ASN A 5 60.53 -14.90 14.42
C ASN A 5 61.15 -13.57 14.00
N THR A 6 60.38 -12.60 13.49
CA THR A 6 60.53 -11.20 13.94
C THR A 6 59.35 -10.33 13.54
N ARG A 7 58.99 -9.44 14.47
CA ARG A 7 58.00 -8.36 14.38
C ARG A 7 58.63 -7.12 13.71
N TRP A 8 57.78 -6.34 12.99
CA TRP A 8 57.63 -4.85 12.91
C TRP A 8 58.89 -3.97 12.70
N PRO A 9 58.87 -2.86 11.89
CA PRO A 9 58.09 -1.65 12.21
C PRO A 9 57.70 -0.70 11.04
N VAL A 10 57.01 0.38 11.42
CA VAL A 10 56.64 1.62 10.71
C VAL A 10 57.83 2.35 10.07
N LEU A 11 57.65 2.97 8.88
CA LEU A 11 58.22 4.29 8.53
C LEU A 11 57.56 4.90 7.26
N ALA A 12 57.35 6.21 7.35
CA ALA A 12 56.70 7.11 6.41
C ALA A 12 57.52 7.40 5.14
N PHE A 13 56.84 7.78 4.05
CA PHE A 13 57.41 8.67 3.02
C PHE A 13 56.34 9.62 2.44
N THR A 14 56.75 10.87 2.39
CA THR A 14 56.09 12.09 1.93
C THR A 14 55.90 12.20 0.41
N ALA A 15 54.75 12.77 0.04
CA ALA A 15 54.46 13.75 -1.02
C ALA A 15 55.22 13.72 -2.37
N LEU A 16 54.44 13.63 -3.47
CA LEU A 16 54.66 14.46 -4.65
C LEU A 16 53.31 14.85 -5.29
N LEU A 17 53.03 16.16 -5.28
CA LEU A 17 51.96 16.82 -6.01
C LEU A 17 52.15 16.66 -7.53
N ILE A 18 51.07 16.33 -8.25
CA ILE A 18 50.88 16.78 -9.63
C ILE A 18 49.54 17.51 -9.70
N VAL A 19 49.64 18.78 -10.08
CA VAL A 19 48.55 19.73 -10.31
C VAL A 19 47.88 19.38 -11.64
N MET A 20 46.59 19.06 -11.60
CA MET A 20 45.69 19.26 -12.73
C MET A 20 44.47 20.06 -12.25
N THR A 21 44.55 21.37 -12.48
CA THR A 21 43.41 22.29 -12.47
C THR A 21 42.60 22.10 -13.75
N ALA A 22 41.34 21.68 -13.62
CA ALA A 22 40.31 21.85 -14.65
C ALA A 22 38.94 22.04 -13.97
N ILE A 23 38.60 23.32 -13.77
CA ILE A 23 37.26 23.94 -13.86
C ILE A 23 36.10 23.07 -13.36
N PHE A 24 35.90 23.06 -12.04
CA PHE A 24 34.57 22.85 -11.48
C PHE A 24 33.77 24.15 -11.68
N GLY A 25 32.74 24.08 -12.52
CA GLY A 25 31.69 25.09 -12.56
C GLY A 25 31.06 25.20 -11.18
N VAL A 26 30.78 26.44 -10.78
CA VAL A 26 30.15 26.80 -9.52
C VAL A 26 28.75 26.17 -9.49
N VAL A 27 28.65 24.94 -8.96
CA VAL A 27 27.40 24.46 -8.36
C VAL A 27 27.25 25.29 -7.10
N GLY A 28 26.26 26.17 -7.09
CA GLY A 28 25.92 26.93 -5.90
C GLY A 28 25.73 25.95 -4.76
N ALA A 29 26.51 26.10 -3.69
CA ALA A 29 26.22 25.44 -2.43
C ALA A 29 24.84 25.94 -2.02
N PHE A 30 23.81 25.13 -2.23
CA PHE A 30 22.55 25.28 -1.53
C PHE A 30 22.91 25.14 -0.04
N GLY A 31 23.04 26.27 0.65
CA GLY A 31 23.20 26.27 2.09
C GLY A 31 22.03 25.48 2.66
N ALA A 32 22.32 24.53 3.56
CA ALA A 32 21.27 23.85 4.30
C ALA A 32 20.30 24.90 4.85
N PRO A 33 18.97 24.71 4.73
CA PRO A 33 18.02 25.61 5.34
C PRO A 33 18.37 25.79 6.83
N PRO A 34 18.18 26.99 7.39
CA PRO A 34 18.40 27.19 8.81
C PRO A 34 17.60 26.15 9.60
N PRO A 35 18.14 25.61 10.72
CA PRO A 35 17.43 24.63 11.52
C PRO A 35 16.06 25.17 11.91
N ALA A 36 15.04 24.30 11.88
CA ALA A 36 13.70 24.66 12.30
C ALA A 36 13.76 25.32 13.69
N PRO A 37 12.99 26.40 13.92
CA PRO A 37 12.99 27.07 15.21
C PRO A 37 12.56 26.07 16.29
N LEU A 38 13.28 26.04 17.41
CA LEU A 38 12.81 25.38 18.63
C LEU A 38 11.89 26.35 19.38
N THR A 39 10.95 25.82 20.17
CA THR A 39 10.19 26.65 21.10
C THR A 39 11.12 27.23 22.17
N ASP A 40 11.16 28.56 22.34
CA ASP A 40 11.87 29.24 23.45
C ASP A 40 11.12 29.09 24.80
N GLY A 41 10.54 27.92 25.07
CA GLY A 41 9.62 27.64 26.18
C GLY A 41 9.30 26.14 26.33
N PRO A 42 8.37 25.77 27.25
CA PRO A 42 7.93 24.38 27.38
C PRO A 42 7.24 23.88 26.08
N PRO A 43 7.20 22.56 25.84
CA PRO A 43 6.47 21.98 24.71
C PRO A 43 5.02 22.47 24.65
N LEU A 44 4.53 22.75 23.43
CA LEU A 44 3.14 23.15 23.21
C LEU A 44 2.17 21.95 23.35
N ALA A 45 2.67 20.73 23.12
CA ALA A 45 1.98 19.48 23.32
C ALA A 45 2.87 18.50 24.10
N GLN A 46 2.28 17.73 25.01
CA GLN A 46 2.98 16.62 25.66
C GLN A 46 2.94 15.35 24.82
N ARG A 47 1.80 15.13 24.15
CA ARG A 47 1.55 13.98 23.29
C ARG A 47 1.01 14.41 21.93
N VAL A 48 1.36 13.66 20.87
CA VAL A 48 0.88 13.86 19.51
C VAL A 48 0.39 12.54 18.93
N ILE A 49 -0.81 12.56 18.34
CA ILE A 49 -1.30 11.54 17.42
C ILE A 49 -1.03 12.08 16.01
N PHE A 50 -0.16 11.41 15.27
CA PHE A 50 0.01 11.59 13.85
C PHE A 50 -0.76 10.49 13.12
N PHE A 51 -1.95 10.82 12.63
CA PHE A 51 -2.86 9.88 11.97
C PHE A 51 -2.87 10.13 10.46
N SER A 52 -2.80 9.07 9.67
CA SER A 52 -2.87 9.17 8.21
C SER A 52 -3.90 8.20 7.65
N SER A 53 -4.80 8.69 6.81
CA SER A 53 -5.77 7.86 6.07
C SER A 53 -5.33 7.81 4.61
N ASP A 54 -4.93 6.63 4.15
CA ASP A 54 -4.31 6.45 2.83
C ASP A 54 -5.22 6.97 1.72
N GLY A 55 -4.70 7.81 0.83
CA GLY A 55 -5.49 8.35 -0.29
C GLY A 55 -6.69 9.24 0.07
N MET A 56 -6.88 9.64 1.34
CA MET A 56 -8.02 10.46 1.74
C MET A 56 -7.97 11.86 1.08
N ARG A 57 -8.96 12.14 0.24
CA ARG A 57 -9.10 13.44 -0.43
C ARG A 57 -9.72 14.49 0.49
N PRO A 58 -9.23 15.74 0.47
CA PRO A 58 -9.77 16.81 1.32
C PRO A 58 -11.21 17.18 0.95
N ASP A 59 -11.59 17.15 -0.33
CA ASP A 59 -12.93 17.50 -0.79
C ASP A 59 -13.97 16.42 -0.43
N LEU A 60 -13.60 15.14 -0.49
CA LEU A 60 -14.47 14.03 -0.05
C LEU A 60 -14.62 14.01 1.47
N ALA A 61 -13.53 14.24 2.22
CA ALA A 61 -13.61 14.39 3.68
C ALA A 61 -14.56 15.54 4.06
N GLN A 62 -14.46 16.70 3.41
CA GLN A 62 -15.38 17.81 3.64
C GLN A 62 -16.83 17.44 3.29
N ARG A 63 -17.08 16.78 2.15
CA ARG A 63 -18.43 16.31 1.77
C ARG A 63 -19.02 15.42 2.86
N TYR A 64 -18.26 14.44 3.36
CA TYR A 64 -18.75 13.51 4.38
C TYR A 64 -18.86 14.11 5.78
N VAL A 65 -18.08 15.13 6.10
CA VAL A 65 -18.32 16.00 7.26
C VAL A 65 -19.68 16.72 7.12
N ASP A 66 -19.96 17.30 5.95
CA ASP A 66 -21.21 18.02 5.70
C ASP A 66 -22.44 17.09 5.69
N GLU A 67 -22.26 15.84 5.25
CA GLU A 67 -23.26 14.76 5.35
C GLU A 67 -23.47 14.26 6.80
N GLY A 68 -22.55 14.61 7.72
CA GLY A 68 -22.66 14.29 9.14
C GLY A 68 -22.12 12.92 9.55
N VAL A 69 -21.35 12.26 8.68
CA VAL A 69 -20.84 10.90 8.91
C VAL A 69 -19.38 10.86 9.39
N MET A 70 -18.67 11.98 9.33
CA MET A 70 -17.32 12.15 9.90
C MET A 70 -17.31 13.15 11.08
N PRO A 71 -17.93 12.81 12.23
CA PRO A 71 -18.04 13.72 13.37
C PRO A 71 -16.69 14.07 14.03
N THR A 72 -15.70 13.18 13.95
CA THR A 72 -14.37 13.43 14.50
C THR A 72 -13.63 14.47 13.68
N TYR A 73 -13.67 14.37 12.36
CA TYR A 73 -13.09 15.38 11.47
C TYR A 73 -13.87 16.70 11.53
N ALA A 74 -15.20 16.65 11.70
CA ALA A 74 -16.00 17.85 11.97
C ALA A 74 -15.52 18.60 13.22
N ASP A 75 -15.18 17.86 14.29
CA ASP A 75 -14.58 18.41 15.51
C ASP A 75 -13.18 18.99 15.28
N LEU A 76 -12.33 18.33 14.48
CA LEU A 76 -11.00 18.85 14.11
C LEU A 76 -11.12 20.19 13.36
N ILE A 77 -12.06 20.30 12.42
CA ILE A 77 -12.31 21.53 11.65
C ILE A 77 -12.84 22.64 12.58
N ALA A 78 -13.78 22.31 13.47
CA ALA A 78 -14.40 23.29 14.35
C ALA A 78 -13.46 23.83 15.43
N ASN A 79 -12.56 23.00 15.94
CA ASN A 79 -11.71 23.31 17.09
C ASN A 79 -10.22 23.43 16.75
N GLY A 80 -9.88 23.42 15.47
CA GLY A 80 -8.51 23.35 15.01
C GLY A 80 -8.31 24.01 13.65
N VAL A 81 -7.34 23.48 12.91
CA VAL A 81 -6.87 23.99 11.63
C VAL A 81 -7.10 22.97 10.54
N GLN A 82 -7.53 23.44 9.37
CA GLN A 82 -7.56 22.65 8.14
C GLN A 82 -6.74 23.31 7.03
N GLY A 83 -6.21 22.50 6.11
CA GLY A 83 -5.54 22.99 4.90
C GLY A 83 -6.54 23.57 3.89
N GLU A 84 -6.28 24.76 3.35
CA GLU A 84 -7.07 25.32 2.26
C GLU A 84 -6.90 24.48 1.00
N GLY A 85 -7.93 23.70 0.64
CA GLY A 85 -7.86 22.76 -0.48
C GLY A 85 -6.95 21.56 -0.23
N GLY A 86 -6.58 21.29 1.03
CA GLY A 86 -5.72 20.19 1.44
C GLY A 86 -4.23 20.54 1.51
N MET A 87 -3.40 19.56 1.17
CA MET A 87 -1.96 19.57 1.31
C MET A 87 -1.27 19.03 0.06
N LEU A 88 -0.25 19.74 -0.41
CA LEU A 88 0.60 19.27 -1.52
C LEU A 88 1.53 18.15 -1.05
N GLN A 89 1.58 17.08 -1.83
CA GLN A 89 2.46 15.92 -1.60
C GLN A 89 3.75 15.96 -2.42
N GLY A 90 4.67 15.04 -2.09
CA GLY A 90 5.87 14.80 -2.89
C GLY A 90 5.55 14.27 -4.29
N PHE A 91 6.52 14.30 -5.20
CA PHE A 91 6.35 13.79 -6.56
C PHE A 91 7.12 12.47 -6.79
N PRO A 92 6.47 11.43 -7.35
CA PRO A 92 5.02 11.32 -7.58
C PRO A 92 4.24 11.14 -6.26
N PRO A 93 2.98 11.59 -6.18
CA PRO A 93 2.11 11.43 -5.00
C PRO A 93 1.61 9.97 -4.94
N ASN A 94 2.52 9.07 -4.54
CA ASN A 94 2.30 7.65 -4.34
C ASN A 94 2.65 7.27 -2.90
N THR A 95 2.07 6.20 -2.40
CA THR A 95 2.19 5.73 -1.01
C THR A 95 3.60 5.80 -0.42
N GLY A 96 4.58 5.14 -1.03
CA GLY A 96 5.97 5.13 -0.54
C GLY A 96 6.62 6.51 -0.49
N VAL A 97 6.20 7.43 -1.36
CA VAL A 97 6.67 8.82 -1.38
C VAL A 97 5.96 9.64 -0.29
N GLY A 98 4.63 9.60 -0.27
CA GLY A 98 3.80 10.46 0.59
C GLY A 98 4.02 10.19 2.07
N TRP A 99 3.92 8.93 2.50
CA TRP A 99 4.15 8.54 3.90
C TRP A 99 5.57 8.88 4.38
N THR A 100 6.59 8.66 3.54
CA THR A 100 7.98 8.99 3.88
C THR A 100 8.21 10.51 3.93
N THR A 101 7.62 11.26 3.01
CA THR A 101 7.71 12.73 2.97
C THR A 101 7.15 13.32 4.26
N MET A 102 5.96 12.86 4.67
CA MET A 102 5.31 13.25 5.91
C MET A 102 6.11 12.88 7.17
N ALA A 103 6.67 11.67 7.21
CA ALA A 103 7.40 11.17 8.37
C ALA A 103 8.80 11.82 8.53
N THR A 104 9.43 12.27 7.46
CA THR A 104 10.80 12.82 7.49
C THR A 104 10.84 14.35 7.40
N GLY A 105 9.80 14.97 6.84
CA GLY A 105 9.81 16.39 6.49
C GLY A 105 10.74 16.72 5.32
N ALA A 106 11.18 15.72 4.56
CA ALA A 106 12.13 15.85 3.47
C ALA A 106 11.50 15.48 2.12
N TRP A 107 12.06 15.97 1.02
CA TRP A 107 11.64 15.56 -0.33
C TRP A 107 12.29 14.24 -0.80
N PRO A 108 11.79 13.59 -1.88
CA PRO A 108 12.35 12.33 -2.39
C PRO A 108 13.84 12.38 -2.75
N SER A 109 14.36 13.55 -3.13
CA SER A 109 15.79 13.75 -3.35
C SER A 109 16.65 13.49 -2.10
N VAL A 110 16.06 13.56 -0.91
CA VAL A 110 16.74 13.44 0.39
C VAL A 110 16.38 12.12 1.08
N HIS A 111 15.10 11.80 1.25
CA HIS A 111 14.71 10.56 1.94
C HIS A 111 14.85 9.31 1.06
N GLY A 112 14.99 9.48 -0.26
CA GLY A 112 15.36 8.41 -1.19
C GLY A 112 14.24 7.46 -1.63
N ALA A 113 13.01 7.61 -1.13
CA ALA A 113 11.86 6.88 -1.65
C ALA A 113 11.29 7.67 -2.84
N THR A 114 11.59 7.26 -4.07
CA THR A 114 11.27 8.02 -5.29
C THR A 114 10.01 7.54 -6.01
N ASN A 115 9.48 6.38 -5.64
CA ASN A 115 8.22 5.80 -6.10
C ASN A 115 7.85 4.57 -5.23
N ASN A 116 6.68 3.95 -5.38
CA ASN A 116 6.37 2.67 -4.70
C ASN A 116 7.33 1.56 -5.13
N THR A 117 7.68 1.51 -6.43
CA THR A 117 8.71 0.62 -6.97
C THR A 117 9.69 1.40 -7.86
N PHE A 118 10.99 1.21 -7.64
CA PHE A 118 12.04 1.89 -8.39
C PHE A 118 13.30 1.01 -8.53
N HIS A 119 14.28 1.48 -9.31
CA HIS A 119 15.60 0.83 -9.43
C HIS A 119 16.69 1.69 -8.79
N ILE A 120 17.62 1.03 -8.11
CA ILE A 120 18.86 1.65 -7.61
C ILE A 120 19.95 1.39 -8.64
N VAL A 121 20.42 2.43 -9.32
CA VAL A 121 21.51 2.32 -10.30
C VAL A 121 22.79 1.81 -9.61
N GLY A 122 23.63 1.07 -10.32
CA GLY A 122 24.79 0.40 -9.71
C GLY A 122 24.49 -0.97 -9.09
N THR A 123 23.22 -1.36 -9.01
CA THR A 123 22.81 -2.72 -8.66
C THR A 123 22.51 -3.54 -9.92
N ASP A 124 22.24 -4.84 -9.74
CA ASP A 124 21.82 -5.71 -10.83
C ASP A 124 20.61 -5.11 -11.56
N PHE A 125 20.71 -4.90 -12.88
CA PHE A 125 19.65 -4.27 -13.67
C PHE A 125 18.38 -5.11 -13.72
N GLY A 126 18.45 -6.40 -13.38
CA GLY A 126 17.28 -7.26 -13.15
C GLY A 126 16.52 -6.97 -11.86
N ASN A 127 17.12 -6.24 -10.91
CA ASN A 127 16.53 -5.98 -9.61
C ASN A 127 15.47 -4.87 -9.64
N ARG A 128 14.46 -5.04 -8.81
CA ARG A 128 13.49 -4.01 -8.41
C ARG A 128 13.66 -3.70 -6.93
N THR A 129 13.27 -2.50 -6.54
CA THR A 129 13.31 -2.02 -5.16
C THR A 129 11.92 -1.56 -4.77
N SER A 130 11.40 -2.05 -3.65
CA SER A 130 10.16 -1.55 -3.03
C SER A 130 10.50 -0.40 -2.10
N ALA A 131 9.71 0.68 -2.09
CA ALA A 131 9.85 1.76 -1.11
C ALA A 131 9.62 1.30 0.34
N PHE A 132 8.92 0.18 0.51
CA PHE A 132 8.53 -0.37 1.81
C PHE A 132 9.59 -1.31 2.40
N ALA A 133 10.69 -1.55 1.68
CA ALA A 133 11.74 -2.45 2.11
C ALA A 133 12.63 -1.83 3.21
N PRO A 134 13.29 -2.65 4.05
CA PRO A 134 14.29 -2.16 4.99
C PRO A 134 15.45 -1.44 4.29
N GLY A 135 15.98 -0.39 4.93
CA GLY A 135 17.17 0.35 4.44
C GLY A 135 16.92 1.30 3.27
N ILE A 136 15.66 1.55 2.93
CA ILE A 136 15.30 2.47 1.85
C ILE A 136 15.30 3.92 2.30
N ILE A 137 14.70 4.22 3.45
CA ILE A 137 14.62 5.61 3.95
C ILE A 137 16.02 6.07 4.36
N GLN A 138 16.47 7.19 3.79
CA GLN A 138 17.81 7.75 3.98
C GLN A 138 17.82 9.01 4.87
N ALA A 139 16.65 9.56 5.18
CA ALA A 139 16.47 10.72 6.04
C ALA A 139 15.98 10.29 7.43
N GLN A 140 16.38 11.02 8.47
CA GLN A 140 15.83 10.80 9.81
C GLN A 140 14.30 11.01 9.81
N THR A 141 13.56 10.12 10.44
CA THR A 141 12.11 10.26 10.67
C THR A 141 11.79 11.06 11.95
N ILE A 142 10.56 11.57 12.07
CA ILE A 142 10.06 12.20 13.29
C ILE A 142 10.01 11.23 14.46
N ALA A 143 9.77 9.95 14.20
CA ALA A 143 9.84 8.88 15.19
C ALA A 143 11.26 8.76 15.79
N GLU A 144 12.28 8.69 14.93
CA GLU A 144 13.69 8.67 15.36
C GLU A 144 14.09 9.95 16.10
N ALA A 145 13.67 11.12 15.60
CA ALA A 145 13.96 12.40 16.24
C ALA A 145 13.32 12.48 17.64
N ALA A 146 12.09 11.97 17.79
CA ALA A 146 11.39 11.94 19.06
C ALA A 146 12.07 11.01 20.08
N GLU A 147 12.43 9.79 19.72
CA GLU A 147 13.16 8.90 20.63
C GLU A 147 14.55 9.42 20.99
N ALA A 148 15.27 10.01 20.03
CA ALA A 148 16.55 10.65 20.31
C ALA A 148 16.43 11.80 21.33
N ALA A 149 15.25 12.44 21.40
CA ALA A 149 14.90 13.45 22.40
C ALA A 149 14.28 12.89 23.70
N GLY A 150 14.23 11.56 23.84
CA GLY A 150 13.74 10.86 25.04
C GLY A 150 12.22 10.67 25.09
N LYS A 151 11.51 10.84 23.97
CA LYS A 151 10.07 10.56 23.87
C LYS A 151 9.80 9.07 23.65
N LYS A 152 8.62 8.61 24.06
CA LYS A 152 8.11 7.27 23.76
C LYS A 152 7.30 7.28 22.47
N VAL A 153 7.64 6.39 21.55
CA VAL A 153 7.02 6.36 20.22
C VAL A 153 6.33 5.02 20.00
N ALA A 154 5.14 5.02 19.40
CA ALA A 154 4.51 3.83 18.86
C ALA A 154 4.18 4.07 17.39
N VAL A 155 4.35 3.05 16.55
CA VAL A 155 4.08 3.11 15.12
C VAL A 155 3.17 1.95 14.74
N ILE A 156 1.97 2.24 14.25
CA ILE A 156 0.94 1.23 13.96
C ILE A 156 0.35 1.50 12.58
N GLU A 157 0.51 0.57 11.64
CA GLU A 157 0.03 0.69 10.25
C GLU A 157 0.53 1.97 9.56
N TRP A 158 1.74 2.40 9.91
CA TRP A 158 2.42 3.47 9.20
C TRP A 158 3.34 2.85 8.16
N VAL A 159 3.12 3.17 6.89
CA VAL A 159 3.82 2.52 5.77
C VAL A 159 5.35 2.60 5.92
N ALA A 160 6.00 1.44 5.85
CA ALA A 160 7.44 1.22 6.07
C ALA A 160 7.90 1.47 7.52
N GLY A 161 6.99 1.78 8.42
CA GLY A 161 7.21 2.14 9.82
C GLY A 161 7.79 1.01 10.66
N ARG A 162 7.54 -0.25 10.30
CA ARG A 162 8.23 -1.41 10.91
C ARG A 162 9.75 -1.31 10.81
N ASN A 163 10.27 -0.66 9.76
CA ASN A 163 11.70 -0.58 9.50
C ASN A 163 12.38 0.64 10.16
N TYR A 164 11.63 1.48 10.89
CA TYR A 164 12.22 2.65 11.54
C TYR A 164 13.15 2.21 12.66
N PRO A 165 14.37 2.76 12.79
CA PRO A 165 15.36 2.34 13.79
C PRO A 165 15.09 2.96 15.17
N ILE A 166 13.91 2.64 15.73
CA ILE A 166 13.45 3.06 17.06
C ILE A 166 13.39 1.87 18.04
N GLU A 167 13.11 2.10 19.31
CA GLU A 167 12.93 1.05 20.34
C GLU A 167 11.44 0.72 20.56
N GLY A 168 10.55 1.69 20.35
CA GLY A 168 9.11 1.53 20.54
C GLY A 168 8.44 0.46 19.65
N PRO A 169 7.21 0.06 19.99
CA PRO A 169 6.46 -0.93 19.23
C PRO A 169 6.21 -0.41 17.81
N ARG A 170 6.51 -1.26 16.82
CA ARG A 170 6.17 -1.01 15.43
C ARG A 170 5.37 -2.18 14.88
N ILE A 171 4.23 -1.88 14.28
CA ILE A 171 3.32 -2.86 13.69
C ILE A 171 2.99 -2.31 12.31
N ASP A 172 3.28 -3.07 11.26
CA ASP A 172 3.06 -2.60 9.89
C ASP A 172 3.05 -3.80 8.94
N PHE A 173 2.00 -3.92 8.12
CA PHE A 173 1.79 -5.00 7.16
C PHE A 173 1.59 -6.39 7.79
N ARG A 174 1.53 -7.38 6.89
CA ARG A 174 1.45 -8.81 7.17
C ARG A 174 2.30 -9.58 6.18
N SER A 175 2.79 -10.73 6.60
CA SER A 175 3.48 -11.69 5.74
C SER A 175 2.49 -12.76 5.27
N PHE A 176 2.57 -13.15 3.99
CA PHE A 176 1.69 -14.13 3.36
C PHE A 176 2.40 -15.49 3.21
N TYR A 177 1.71 -16.57 3.56
CA TYR A 177 2.23 -17.95 3.59
C TYR A 177 1.40 -18.93 2.76
N SER A 178 0.39 -18.45 2.05
CA SER A 178 -0.36 -19.24 1.08
C SER A 178 -0.92 -18.36 -0.04
N ALA A 179 -1.34 -18.99 -1.12
CA ALA A 179 -2.29 -18.40 -2.05
C ALA A 179 -3.65 -18.19 -1.38
N ARG A 180 -4.45 -17.34 -2.01
CA ARG A 180 -5.87 -17.10 -1.75
C ARG A 180 -6.66 -17.63 -2.94
N GLY A 181 -7.92 -18.01 -2.75
CA GLY A 181 -8.64 -18.67 -3.82
C GLY A 181 -10.03 -19.16 -3.44
N VAL A 182 -10.59 -19.98 -4.32
CA VAL A 182 -11.91 -20.60 -4.13
C VAL A 182 -11.87 -22.11 -4.37
N THR A 183 -12.68 -22.82 -3.58
CA THR A 183 -13.13 -24.18 -3.87
C THR A 183 -14.60 -24.12 -4.24
N THR A 184 -14.97 -24.62 -5.42
CA THR A 184 -16.32 -24.50 -5.98
C THR A 184 -16.75 -25.80 -6.68
N ASN A 185 -18.04 -26.10 -6.77
CA ASN A 185 -18.53 -27.22 -7.61
C ASN A 185 -19.13 -26.75 -8.97
N PHE A 186 -19.19 -25.43 -9.18
CA PHE A 186 -19.71 -24.83 -10.40
C PHE A 186 -18.75 -23.78 -10.97
N VAL A 187 -18.94 -23.45 -12.25
CA VAL A 187 -18.25 -22.36 -12.95
C VAL A 187 -19.29 -21.28 -13.25
N SER A 188 -19.16 -20.12 -12.61
CA SER A 188 -19.96 -18.93 -12.86
C SER A 188 -19.70 -18.41 -14.28
N PRO A 189 -20.68 -17.77 -14.95
CA PRO A 189 -20.45 -17.07 -16.20
C PRO A 189 -19.33 -16.02 -16.15
N THR A 190 -19.05 -15.46 -14.97
CA THR A 190 -17.99 -14.47 -14.73
C THR A 190 -16.62 -15.10 -14.49
N ASP A 191 -16.55 -16.41 -14.19
CA ASP A 191 -15.27 -17.05 -13.91
C ASP A 191 -14.45 -17.23 -15.18
N ASN A 192 -13.22 -16.72 -15.15
CA ASN A 192 -12.23 -16.97 -16.18
C ASN A 192 -10.97 -17.59 -15.56
N GLU A 193 -10.88 -18.92 -15.57
CA GLU A 193 -9.78 -19.65 -14.93
C GLU A 193 -8.40 -19.15 -15.36
N GLY A 194 -8.22 -18.85 -16.66
CA GLY A 194 -6.94 -18.34 -17.17
C GLY A 194 -6.56 -16.99 -16.55
N PHE A 195 -7.55 -16.10 -16.38
CA PHE A 195 -7.37 -14.78 -15.77
C PHE A 195 -7.19 -14.89 -14.25
N ILE A 196 -8.00 -15.71 -13.58
CA ILE A 196 -7.88 -15.99 -12.13
C ILE A 196 -6.47 -16.49 -11.79
N ARG A 197 -5.95 -17.45 -12.56
CA ARG A 197 -4.58 -17.96 -12.37
C ARG A 197 -3.49 -16.94 -12.72
N ALA A 198 -3.76 -15.97 -13.59
CA ALA A 198 -2.83 -14.88 -13.89
C ALA A 198 -2.63 -13.93 -12.70
N PHE A 199 -3.63 -13.83 -11.81
CA PHE A 199 -3.53 -13.15 -10.50
C PHE A 199 -2.90 -14.01 -9.40
N PHE A 200 -2.39 -15.20 -9.74
CA PHE A 200 -1.83 -16.18 -8.79
C PHE A 200 -2.84 -16.66 -7.73
N LEU A 201 -4.12 -16.70 -8.10
CA LEU A 201 -5.20 -17.19 -7.25
C LEU A 201 -5.39 -18.70 -7.46
N ASP A 202 -5.74 -19.39 -6.38
CA ASP A 202 -6.21 -20.77 -6.44
C ASP A 202 -7.66 -20.81 -6.93
N TYR A 203 -7.96 -21.78 -7.80
CA TYR A 203 -9.28 -22.00 -8.38
C TYR A 203 -9.47 -23.50 -8.56
N ASP A 204 -10.23 -24.09 -7.65
CA ASP A 204 -10.42 -25.53 -7.53
C ASP A 204 -11.89 -25.90 -7.75
N VAL A 205 -12.18 -26.48 -8.92
CA VAL A 205 -13.51 -26.99 -9.26
C VAL A 205 -13.60 -28.46 -8.86
N MET A 206 -14.45 -28.78 -7.89
CA MET A 206 -14.55 -30.09 -7.25
C MET A 206 -16.01 -30.51 -7.05
N ASP A 207 -16.35 -31.74 -7.45
CA ASP A 207 -17.68 -32.29 -7.22
C ASP A 207 -17.97 -32.45 -5.72
N LEU A 208 -19.22 -32.22 -5.33
CA LEU A 208 -19.72 -32.65 -4.03
C LEU A 208 -20.09 -34.14 -4.09
N VAL A 209 -19.74 -34.89 -3.05
CA VAL A 209 -20.05 -36.32 -2.95
C VAL A 209 -20.76 -36.62 -1.64
N ASP A 210 -21.43 -37.77 -1.53
CA ASP A 210 -22.05 -38.20 -0.27
C ASP A 210 -21.01 -38.21 0.87
N ALA A 211 -21.33 -37.59 2.00
CA ALA A 211 -20.46 -37.57 3.16
C ALA A 211 -20.33 -38.98 3.77
N THR A 212 -19.10 -39.47 3.92
CA THR A 212 -18.83 -40.77 4.54
C THR A 212 -17.84 -40.66 5.68
N ASP A 213 -18.01 -41.53 6.68
CA ASP A 213 -17.07 -41.71 7.80
C ASP A 213 -16.92 -40.49 8.73
N TRP A 214 -17.85 -39.52 8.66
CA TRP A 214 -17.93 -38.41 9.60
C TRP A 214 -18.48 -38.86 10.95
N THR A 215 -17.91 -38.29 12.01
CA THR A 215 -18.32 -38.51 13.40
C THR A 215 -18.48 -37.17 14.11
N ASN A 216 -19.32 -37.11 15.15
CA ASN A 216 -19.55 -35.90 15.97
C ASN A 216 -19.91 -34.64 15.16
N VAL A 217 -20.61 -34.80 14.04
CA VAL A 217 -21.17 -33.70 13.23
C VAL A 217 -22.62 -33.42 13.62
N PRO A 218 -23.15 -32.23 13.29
CA PRO A 218 -24.58 -31.95 13.38
C PRO A 218 -25.42 -32.97 12.61
N ASP A 219 -26.66 -33.19 13.06
CA ASP A 219 -27.62 -34.00 12.32
C ASP A 219 -28.00 -33.28 11.01
N SER A 220 -28.06 -34.03 9.91
CA SER A 220 -28.52 -33.53 8.61
C SER A 220 -29.87 -34.14 8.25
N PHE A 221 -30.83 -33.30 7.85
CA PHE A 221 -32.17 -33.73 7.45
C PHE A 221 -32.30 -34.04 5.94
N SER A 222 -31.26 -33.72 5.18
CA SER A 222 -30.98 -34.24 3.83
C SER A 222 -29.73 -35.15 3.84
N PRO A 223 -29.51 -36.04 2.85
CA PRO A 223 -28.28 -36.82 2.76
C PRO A 223 -27.05 -35.89 2.73
N PRO A 224 -26.17 -35.89 3.75
CA PRO A 224 -25.11 -34.90 3.83
C PRO A 224 -24.07 -35.10 2.72
N LEU A 225 -23.45 -34.00 2.30
CA LEU A 225 -22.43 -33.97 1.26
C LEU A 225 -21.05 -33.60 1.83
N GLU A 226 -20.00 -33.87 1.08
CA GLU A 226 -18.64 -33.47 1.44
C GLU A 226 -17.79 -33.02 0.25
N THR A 227 -16.79 -32.21 0.55
CA THR A 227 -15.68 -31.85 -0.35
C THR A 227 -14.43 -31.50 0.48
N VAL A 228 -13.38 -30.99 -0.16
CA VAL A 228 -12.17 -30.49 0.51
C VAL A 228 -11.86 -29.09 -0.01
N MET A 229 -11.76 -28.12 0.90
CA MET A 229 -11.21 -26.81 0.60
C MET A 229 -9.69 -26.91 0.52
N VAL A 230 -9.11 -26.48 -0.61
CA VAL A 230 -7.68 -26.60 -0.87
C VAL A 230 -6.98 -25.27 -0.62
N VAL A 231 -5.88 -25.27 0.15
CA VAL A 231 -5.12 -24.06 0.45
C VAL A 231 -3.63 -24.31 0.29
N ARG A 232 -3.02 -23.66 -0.71
CA ARG A 232 -1.66 -23.96 -1.14
C ARG A 232 -0.62 -22.93 -0.70
N ASP A 233 0.51 -23.41 -0.19
CA ASP A 233 1.74 -22.63 -0.04
C ASP A 233 2.68 -22.96 -1.22
N PHE A 234 2.89 -21.99 -2.11
CA PHE A 234 3.65 -22.16 -3.37
C PHE A 234 3.28 -23.44 -4.16
N GLY A 235 1.99 -23.82 -4.11
CA GLY A 235 1.44 -24.98 -4.78
C GLY A 235 1.58 -26.32 -4.06
N VAL A 236 1.93 -26.31 -2.78
CA VAL A 236 1.86 -27.47 -1.87
C VAL A 236 0.62 -27.30 -0.98
N GLU A 237 -0.24 -28.31 -0.91
CA GLU A 237 -1.51 -28.34 -0.16
C GLU A 237 -1.23 -28.47 1.36
N LYS A 238 -1.00 -27.34 2.04
CA LYS A 238 -0.52 -27.32 3.44
C LYS A 238 -1.60 -27.03 4.47
N TYR A 239 -2.68 -26.37 4.06
CA TYR A 239 -3.70 -25.83 4.97
C TYR A 239 -5.12 -26.22 4.54
N ASP A 240 -5.26 -27.40 3.95
CA ASP A 240 -6.53 -27.93 3.46
C ASP A 240 -7.52 -28.22 4.60
N HIS A 241 -8.82 -28.16 4.30
CA HIS A 241 -9.89 -28.49 5.24
C HIS A 241 -10.92 -29.40 4.57
N ALA A 242 -11.33 -30.47 5.26
CA ALA A 242 -12.51 -31.23 4.85
C ALA A 242 -13.76 -30.41 5.16
N VAL A 243 -14.75 -30.52 4.28
CA VAL A 243 -16.00 -29.77 4.36
C VAL A 243 -17.15 -30.77 4.45
N TYR A 244 -17.99 -30.62 5.48
CA TYR A 244 -19.24 -31.35 5.68
C TYR A 244 -20.41 -30.41 5.41
N ILE A 245 -21.20 -30.69 4.40
CA ILE A 245 -22.35 -29.88 3.98
C ILE A 245 -23.62 -30.58 4.43
N TYR A 246 -24.47 -29.86 5.15
CA TYR A 246 -25.67 -30.43 5.76
C TYR A 246 -26.86 -29.48 5.68
N ASP A 247 -28.04 -30.07 5.89
CA ASP A 247 -29.32 -29.40 6.01
C ASP A 247 -29.74 -29.45 7.47
N SER A 248 -29.79 -28.29 8.11
CA SER A 248 -30.03 -28.16 9.55
C SER A 248 -31.51 -28.30 9.95
N THR A 249 -32.44 -28.43 8.99
CA THR A 249 -33.88 -28.30 9.22
C THR A 249 -34.70 -29.57 8.92
N ASP A 250 -35.43 -30.06 9.93
CA ASP A 250 -36.35 -31.21 9.78
C ASP A 250 -37.69 -30.79 9.16
N ASP A 251 -37.72 -30.52 7.85
CA ASP A 251 -38.92 -30.03 7.16
C ASP A 251 -39.36 -30.85 5.93
N GLU A 252 -38.70 -32.00 5.70
CA GLU A 252 -38.90 -32.89 4.54
C GLU A 252 -38.54 -32.26 3.17
N THR A 253 -37.88 -31.11 3.15
CA THR A 253 -37.33 -30.46 1.95
C THR A 253 -35.82 -30.71 1.87
N THR A 254 -35.25 -30.64 0.68
CA THR A 254 -33.79 -30.59 0.53
C THR A 254 -33.37 -29.12 0.40
N ASN A 255 -32.70 -28.63 1.44
CA ASN A 255 -32.27 -27.25 1.59
C ASN A 255 -30.97 -27.19 2.41
N TYR A 256 -29.85 -27.61 1.82
CA TYR A 256 -28.54 -27.44 2.46
C TYR A 256 -28.32 -25.96 2.79
N ASP A 257 -27.90 -25.71 4.01
CA ASP A 257 -27.76 -24.36 4.56
C ASP A 257 -26.46 -24.15 5.34
N HIS A 258 -25.72 -25.23 5.62
CA HIS A 258 -24.48 -25.18 6.39
C HIS A 258 -23.30 -25.90 5.72
N ALA A 259 -22.09 -25.38 5.97
CA ALA A 259 -20.81 -26.01 5.67
C ALA A 259 -19.89 -25.98 6.91
N LEU A 260 -19.59 -27.15 7.46
CA LEU A 260 -18.69 -27.35 8.60
C LEU A 260 -17.29 -27.76 8.12
N LEU A 261 -16.26 -27.06 8.60
CA LEU A 261 -14.87 -27.25 8.19
C LEU A 261 -14.04 -27.90 9.30
N THR A 262 -13.26 -28.92 8.95
CA THR A 262 -12.28 -29.58 9.84
C THR A 262 -10.90 -29.67 9.18
N PRO A 263 -9.80 -29.59 9.95
CA PRO A 263 -8.46 -29.50 9.37
C PRO A 263 -7.99 -30.82 8.75
N CYS A 264 -7.21 -30.71 7.67
CA CYS A 264 -6.41 -31.81 7.12
C CYS A 264 -4.95 -31.75 7.60
N GLU A 265 -4.23 -32.86 7.48
CA GLU A 265 -2.77 -32.87 7.66
C GLU A 265 -2.11 -31.97 6.59
N ALA A 266 -0.91 -31.46 6.87
CA ALA A 266 -0.18 -30.69 5.86
C ALA A 266 0.56 -31.64 4.90
N ALA A 267 0.43 -31.42 3.59
CA ALA A 267 1.24 -32.15 2.62
C ALA A 267 2.72 -31.71 2.68
N THR A 268 3.63 -32.67 2.47
CA THR A 268 5.08 -32.40 2.41
C THR A 268 5.59 -32.15 0.99
N GLU A 269 4.82 -32.53 -0.03
CA GLU A 269 5.20 -32.46 -1.44
C GLU A 269 3.99 -32.10 -2.32
N ARG A 270 4.23 -31.44 -3.46
CA ARG A 270 3.17 -31.05 -4.41
C ARG A 270 2.49 -32.29 -4.99
N GLY A 271 1.15 -32.24 -5.10
CA GLY A 271 0.33 -33.28 -5.72
C GLY A 271 0.04 -34.49 -4.82
N VAL A 272 0.38 -34.39 -3.53
CA VAL A 272 -0.03 -35.36 -2.50
C VAL A 272 -1.20 -34.74 -1.73
N ARG A 273 -2.40 -35.33 -1.84
CA ARG A 273 -3.54 -34.92 -1.02
C ARG A 273 -3.38 -35.48 0.39
N PRO A 274 -3.41 -34.65 1.43
CA PRO A 274 -3.27 -35.12 2.81
C PRO A 274 -4.53 -35.83 3.32
N ALA A 275 -4.38 -36.56 4.43
CA ALA A 275 -5.53 -37.12 5.13
C ALA A 275 -6.27 -36.01 5.88
N CYS A 276 -7.60 -36.06 5.88
CA CYS A 276 -8.43 -35.09 6.57
C CYS A 276 -9.09 -35.64 7.82
N THR A 277 -9.26 -34.79 8.84
CA THR A 277 -9.99 -35.14 10.06
C THR A 277 -11.48 -35.10 9.79
N LYS A 278 -12.19 -36.24 9.84
CA LYS A 278 -13.66 -36.30 9.70
C LYS A 278 -14.36 -36.47 11.06
N ASP A 279 -14.05 -35.57 11.98
CA ASP A 279 -14.61 -35.51 13.33
C ASP A 279 -15.04 -34.07 13.61
N GLY A 280 -16.35 -33.82 13.68
CA GLY A 280 -16.91 -32.49 13.89
C GLY A 280 -16.52 -31.86 15.22
N SER A 281 -16.01 -32.63 16.20
CA SER A 281 -15.44 -32.04 17.42
C SER A 281 -14.12 -31.28 17.19
N ALA A 282 -13.49 -31.46 16.03
CA ALA A 282 -12.33 -30.72 15.56
C ALA A 282 -12.70 -29.57 14.59
N SER A 283 -13.98 -29.20 14.49
CA SER A 283 -14.43 -28.13 13.59
C SER A 283 -13.75 -26.81 13.91
N VAL A 284 -13.29 -26.11 12.88
CA VAL A 284 -12.73 -24.76 12.97
C VAL A 284 -13.70 -23.68 12.48
N ALA A 285 -14.72 -24.07 11.71
CA ALA A 285 -15.81 -23.20 11.27
C ALA A 285 -17.08 -24.03 10.99
N ASP A 286 -18.24 -23.40 11.13
CA ASP A 286 -19.55 -23.89 10.69
C ASP A 286 -20.31 -22.67 10.14
N LEU A 287 -20.53 -22.65 8.83
CA LEU A 287 -20.87 -21.44 8.06
C LEU A 287 -22.21 -21.60 7.35
N THR A 288 -23.03 -20.55 7.36
CA THR A 288 -24.13 -20.35 6.41
C THR A 288 -23.71 -19.44 5.25
N GLU A 289 -24.48 -19.37 4.16
CA GLU A 289 -24.15 -18.51 3.01
C GLU A 289 -24.01 -17.04 3.47
N GLY A 290 -22.86 -16.44 3.17
CA GLY A 290 -22.48 -15.08 3.59
C GLY A 290 -21.59 -15.03 4.83
N ASP A 291 -21.52 -16.09 5.65
CA ASP A 291 -20.74 -16.07 6.88
C ASP A 291 -19.22 -16.09 6.62
N TRP A 292 -18.50 -15.32 7.44
CA TRP A 292 -17.05 -15.39 7.59
C TRP A 292 -16.66 -16.15 8.85
N ALA A 293 -15.55 -16.90 8.78
CA ALA A 293 -14.88 -17.42 9.97
C ALA A 293 -13.36 -17.23 9.90
N GLU A 294 -12.77 -16.88 11.04
CA GLU A 294 -11.33 -16.91 11.23
C GLU A 294 -10.87 -18.35 11.49
N ILE A 295 -9.79 -18.76 10.83
CA ILE A 295 -9.07 -20.00 11.11
C ILE A 295 -7.65 -19.66 11.54
N LYS A 296 -7.36 -19.79 12.84
CA LYS A 296 -5.99 -19.76 13.38
C LYS A 296 -5.29 -21.08 13.10
N LEU A 297 -4.03 -21.01 12.68
CA LEU A 297 -3.24 -22.16 12.28
C LEU A 297 -1.75 -21.98 12.60
N THR A 298 -1.00 -23.06 12.42
CA THR A 298 0.46 -23.08 12.60
C THR A 298 1.15 -23.12 11.23
N ILE A 299 2.13 -22.24 11.01
CA ILE A 299 2.90 -22.19 9.77
C ILE A 299 3.69 -23.49 9.61
N VAL A 300 3.61 -24.08 8.40
CA VAL A 300 4.29 -25.34 8.07
C VAL A 300 5.45 -25.08 7.10
N GLY A 301 6.67 -25.30 7.59
CA GLY A 301 7.91 -25.12 6.83
C GLY A 301 8.32 -23.65 6.60
N GLY A 302 9.52 -23.45 6.06
CA GLY A 302 10.08 -22.11 5.86
C GLY A 302 10.72 -21.54 7.13
N ARG A 303 10.99 -20.24 7.14
CA ARG A 303 11.71 -19.56 8.23
C ARG A 303 10.89 -19.40 9.52
N ASP A 304 9.56 -19.36 9.38
CA ASP A 304 8.59 -19.08 10.45
C ASP A 304 7.81 -20.35 10.86
N GLU A 305 8.35 -21.54 10.54
CA GLU A 305 7.75 -22.82 10.89
C GLU A 305 7.44 -22.91 12.39
N GLY A 306 6.24 -23.36 12.73
CA GLY A 306 5.77 -23.49 14.11
C GLY A 306 5.18 -22.22 14.72
N GLN A 307 5.25 -21.07 14.04
CA GLN A 307 4.61 -19.84 14.51
C GLN A 307 3.12 -19.77 14.15
N THR A 308 2.36 -18.99 14.90
CA THR A 308 0.92 -18.78 14.67
C THR A 308 0.67 -17.86 13.47
N ALA A 309 -0.26 -18.25 12.61
CA ALA A 309 -0.83 -17.43 11.55
C ALA A 309 -2.35 -17.63 11.52
N GLY A 310 -3.04 -16.97 10.59
CA GLY A 310 -4.43 -17.27 10.34
C GLY A 310 -4.88 -16.90 8.94
N MET A 311 -6.09 -17.30 8.59
CA MET A 311 -6.78 -16.91 7.38
C MET A 311 -8.27 -16.75 7.70
N TYR A 312 -9.01 -16.12 6.80
CA TYR A 312 -10.46 -16.13 6.84
C TYR A 312 -11.02 -16.96 5.70
N VAL A 313 -12.19 -17.55 5.96
CA VAL A 313 -12.99 -18.27 4.98
C VAL A 313 -14.37 -17.65 4.91
N LYS A 314 -14.97 -17.62 3.73
CA LYS A 314 -16.37 -17.22 3.52
C LYS A 314 -17.10 -18.27 2.70
N LEU A 315 -18.30 -18.67 3.14
CA LEU A 315 -19.21 -19.43 2.28
C LEU A 315 -19.94 -18.45 1.36
N THR A 316 -19.42 -18.25 0.16
CA THR A 316 -19.97 -17.25 -0.78
C THR A 316 -21.18 -17.77 -1.55
N ARG A 317 -21.36 -19.10 -1.60
CA ARG A 317 -22.52 -19.72 -2.25
C ARG A 317 -22.84 -21.08 -1.66
N LEU A 318 -24.11 -21.31 -1.30
CA LEU A 318 -24.70 -22.62 -1.02
C LEU A 318 -26.20 -22.55 -1.31
N ASN A 319 -26.62 -23.01 -2.49
CA ASN A 319 -28.04 -23.09 -2.80
C ASN A 319 -28.71 -24.34 -2.20
N ASP A 320 -30.04 -24.33 -2.10
CA ASP A 320 -30.83 -25.37 -1.42
C ASP A 320 -30.49 -26.82 -1.83
N ASP A 321 -30.19 -27.07 -3.12
CA ASP A 321 -29.86 -28.41 -3.62
C ASP A 321 -28.35 -28.68 -3.73
N ALA A 322 -27.52 -27.76 -3.24
CA ALA A 322 -26.06 -27.73 -3.32
C ALA A 322 -25.51 -27.87 -4.75
N SER A 323 -26.30 -27.57 -5.79
CA SER A 323 -25.82 -27.52 -7.17
C SER A 323 -24.83 -26.38 -7.41
N GLU A 324 -24.87 -25.35 -6.57
CA GLU A 324 -23.90 -24.25 -6.50
C GLU A 324 -23.37 -24.14 -5.07
N PHE A 325 -22.10 -24.48 -4.91
CA PHE A 325 -21.33 -24.37 -3.68
C PHE A 325 -20.02 -23.65 -3.97
N ARG A 326 -19.66 -22.66 -3.15
CA ARG A 326 -18.37 -21.96 -3.23
C ARG A 326 -17.90 -21.51 -1.85
N LEU A 327 -16.68 -21.93 -1.50
CA LEU A 327 -15.91 -21.37 -0.40
C LEU A 327 -14.81 -20.47 -0.95
N TYR A 328 -14.72 -19.25 -0.42
CA TYR A 328 -13.58 -18.36 -0.58
C TYR A 328 -12.66 -18.46 0.63
N HIS A 329 -11.35 -18.43 0.42
CA HIS A 329 -10.38 -18.28 1.50
C HIS A 329 -9.34 -17.19 1.17
N THR A 330 -8.98 -16.42 2.19
CA THR A 330 -7.85 -15.49 2.10
C THR A 330 -6.53 -16.26 2.11
N SER A 331 -5.42 -15.55 1.89
CA SER A 331 -4.10 -16.11 2.18
C SER A 331 -3.95 -16.34 3.69
N VAL A 332 -3.18 -17.37 4.06
CA VAL A 332 -2.59 -17.51 5.38
C VAL A 332 -1.65 -16.35 5.62
N GLN A 333 -1.91 -15.61 6.69
CA GLN A 333 -1.28 -14.34 6.99
C GLN A 333 -0.83 -14.27 8.44
N ARG A 334 0.28 -13.58 8.66
CA ARG A 334 0.82 -13.30 9.99
C ARG A 334 1.15 -11.82 10.09
N ILE A 335 0.73 -11.18 11.18
CA ILE A 335 1.06 -9.78 11.46
C ILE A 335 2.57 -9.60 11.54
N ASN A 336 3.03 -8.44 11.10
CA ASN A 336 4.42 -8.05 11.15
C ASN A 336 4.62 -7.02 12.27
N ALA A 337 5.44 -7.33 13.26
CA ALA A 337 5.71 -6.41 14.37
C ALA A 337 7.14 -6.48 14.91
N GLU A 338 7.54 -5.43 15.61
CA GLU A 338 8.79 -5.34 16.35
C GLU A 338 8.51 -4.76 17.76
N PRO A 339 9.18 -5.28 18.81
CA PRO A 339 10.14 -6.38 18.79
C PRO A 339 9.51 -7.76 18.52
N PRO A 340 10.30 -8.81 18.19
CA PRO A 340 9.77 -10.11 17.78
C PRO A 340 8.86 -10.81 18.80
N ASP A 341 9.07 -10.59 20.10
CA ASP A 341 8.20 -11.11 21.16
C ASP A 341 6.81 -10.45 21.17
N LEU A 342 6.72 -9.19 20.76
CA LEU A 342 5.43 -8.54 20.51
C LEU A 342 4.75 -9.16 19.27
N GLU A 343 5.49 -9.44 18.20
CA GLU A 343 4.94 -10.08 16.98
C GLU A 343 4.30 -11.44 17.29
N ASP A 344 5.01 -12.30 18.04
CA ASP A 344 4.48 -13.58 18.52
C ASP A 344 3.22 -13.39 19.35
N PHE A 345 3.26 -12.50 20.34
CA PHE A 345 2.12 -12.24 21.21
C PHE A 345 0.89 -11.74 20.42
N LEU A 346 1.09 -10.80 19.49
CA LEU A 346 -0.01 -10.25 18.70
C LEU A 346 -0.64 -11.31 17.80
N ALA A 347 0.17 -12.10 17.08
CA ALA A 347 -0.33 -13.14 16.20
C ALA A 347 -1.13 -14.23 16.94
N GLU A 348 -0.73 -14.56 18.17
CA GLU A 348 -1.37 -15.57 19.02
C GLU A 348 -2.66 -15.10 19.68
N ASN A 349 -2.73 -13.83 20.09
CA ASN A 349 -3.77 -13.36 21.02
C ASN A 349 -4.82 -12.43 20.39
N PHE A 350 -4.61 -11.97 19.16
CA PHE A 350 -5.51 -11.06 18.46
C PHE A 350 -6.05 -11.67 17.17
N PRO A 351 -7.19 -11.19 16.65
CA PRO A 351 -7.69 -11.58 15.35
C PRO A 351 -6.63 -11.40 14.27
N THR A 352 -6.67 -12.26 13.27
CA THR A 352 -5.76 -12.21 12.12
C THR A 352 -5.97 -10.89 11.39
N GLY A 353 -4.92 -10.11 11.23
CA GLY A 353 -4.95 -8.87 10.46
C GLY A 353 -5.14 -9.16 8.98
N ILE A 354 -6.21 -8.60 8.40
CA ILE A 354 -6.47 -8.57 6.96
C ILE A 354 -6.79 -7.13 6.53
N ALA A 355 -6.83 -6.89 5.22
CA ALA A 355 -7.34 -5.66 4.62
C ALA A 355 -7.97 -6.02 3.27
N ALA A 356 -8.40 -5.02 2.50
CA ALA A 356 -9.02 -5.29 1.21
C ALA A 356 -8.01 -5.95 0.27
N ASP A 357 -8.48 -6.88 -0.56
CA ASP A 357 -7.64 -7.58 -1.54
C ASP A 357 -8.27 -7.44 -2.91
N PHE A 358 -7.67 -6.61 -3.75
CA PHE A 358 -8.21 -6.31 -5.07
C PHE A 358 -8.19 -7.54 -5.99
N ALA A 359 -7.24 -8.46 -5.79
CA ALA A 359 -7.02 -9.53 -6.77
C ALA A 359 -8.22 -10.51 -6.84
N PRO A 360 -8.81 -10.99 -5.74
CA PRO A 360 -10.06 -11.74 -5.79
C PRO A 360 -11.22 -11.03 -6.49
N LEU A 361 -11.39 -9.72 -6.27
CA LEU A 361 -12.45 -8.92 -6.88
C LEU A 361 -12.22 -8.77 -8.39
N GLU A 362 -11.04 -8.28 -8.77
CA GLU A 362 -10.69 -8.06 -10.18
C GLU A 362 -10.68 -9.37 -10.98
N ALA A 363 -10.38 -10.50 -10.35
CA ALA A 363 -10.45 -11.82 -10.97
C ALA A 363 -11.89 -12.40 -11.05
N GLY A 364 -12.87 -11.76 -10.41
CA GLY A 364 -14.29 -12.16 -10.43
C GLY A 364 -14.64 -13.34 -9.52
N ILE A 365 -13.76 -13.74 -8.60
CA ILE A 365 -14.04 -14.88 -7.69
C ILE A 365 -14.78 -14.48 -6.42
N VAL A 366 -14.80 -13.18 -6.09
CA VAL A 366 -15.65 -12.57 -5.07
C VAL A 366 -16.36 -11.36 -5.65
N ASP A 367 -17.50 -10.99 -5.07
CA ASP A 367 -18.24 -9.79 -5.45
C ASP A 367 -17.76 -8.53 -4.70
N GLU A 368 -18.29 -7.37 -5.10
CA GLU A 368 -17.97 -6.07 -4.50
C GLU A 368 -18.29 -6.02 -3.00
N ASP A 369 -19.40 -6.65 -2.59
CA ASP A 369 -19.83 -6.69 -1.18
C ASP A 369 -18.82 -7.48 -0.33
N THR A 370 -18.40 -8.67 -0.79
CA THR A 370 -17.38 -9.48 -0.12
C THR A 370 -16.03 -8.76 -0.04
N TYR A 371 -15.63 -8.04 -1.10
CA TYR A 371 -14.42 -7.22 -1.08
C TYR A 371 -14.49 -6.12 -0.01
N VAL A 372 -15.62 -5.42 0.09
CA VAL A 372 -15.85 -4.36 1.08
C VAL A 372 -15.87 -4.92 2.51
N GLU A 373 -16.59 -6.02 2.74
CA GLU A 373 -16.59 -6.69 4.04
C GLU A 373 -15.18 -7.05 4.49
N GLN A 374 -14.37 -7.66 3.61
CA GLN A 374 -12.99 -8.01 3.92
C GLN A 374 -12.13 -6.78 4.23
N GLY A 375 -12.33 -5.66 3.51
CA GLY A 375 -11.63 -4.41 3.79
C GLY A 375 -11.93 -3.87 5.19
N LEU A 376 -13.21 -3.87 5.58
CA LEU A 376 -13.64 -3.36 6.89
C LEU A 376 -13.23 -4.25 8.06
N MET A 377 -13.02 -5.55 7.84
CA MET A 377 -12.46 -6.47 8.84
C MET A 377 -11.04 -6.11 9.31
N TRP A 378 -10.34 -5.19 8.63
CA TRP A 378 -9.10 -4.60 9.16
C TRP A 378 -9.33 -4.05 10.57
N GLU A 379 -10.46 -3.40 10.82
CA GLU A 379 -10.77 -2.78 12.12
C GLU A 379 -10.91 -3.81 13.25
N ASP A 380 -11.39 -5.01 12.94
CA ASP A 380 -11.60 -6.09 13.91
C ASP A 380 -10.27 -6.57 14.53
N ALA A 381 -9.20 -6.57 13.74
CA ALA A 381 -7.87 -6.88 14.23
C ALA A 381 -7.18 -5.66 14.84
N TYR A 382 -7.18 -4.52 14.15
CA TYR A 382 -6.32 -3.40 14.51
C TYR A 382 -6.84 -2.55 15.66
N ARG A 383 -8.17 -2.42 15.88
CA ARG A 383 -8.67 -1.68 17.06
C ARG A 383 -8.26 -2.34 18.38
N PRO A 384 -8.44 -3.66 18.59
CA PRO A 384 -7.94 -4.33 19.79
C PRO A 384 -6.42 -4.24 19.95
N ILE A 385 -5.65 -4.33 18.84
CA ILE A 385 -4.19 -4.21 18.86
C ILE A 385 -3.77 -2.80 19.30
N ILE A 386 -4.34 -1.75 18.69
CA ILE A 386 -4.11 -0.34 19.06
C ILE A 386 -4.41 -0.15 20.55
N GLN A 387 -5.53 -0.68 21.04
CA GLN A 387 -5.88 -0.61 22.45
C GLN A 387 -4.81 -1.25 23.33
N TYR A 388 -4.40 -2.48 23.03
CA TYR A 388 -3.36 -3.17 23.79
C TYR A 388 -2.06 -2.37 23.82
N ILE A 389 -1.63 -1.84 22.67
CA ILE A 389 -0.40 -1.05 22.59
C ILE A 389 -0.50 0.21 23.46
N LEU A 390 -1.60 0.95 23.37
CA LEU A 390 -1.74 2.25 24.04
C LEU A 390 -2.22 2.18 25.49
N THR A 391 -2.63 1.01 25.99
CA THR A 391 -3.15 0.87 27.36
C THR A 391 -2.34 -0.10 28.22
N GLU A 392 -1.73 -1.12 27.63
CA GLU A 392 -1.02 -2.18 28.37
C GLU A 392 0.47 -2.22 28.01
N TYR A 393 0.82 -2.20 26.72
CA TYR A 393 2.22 -2.38 26.28
C TYR A 393 3.06 -1.10 26.45
N GLN A 394 2.57 0.04 25.97
CA GLN A 394 3.24 1.35 26.05
C GLN A 394 2.22 2.48 26.34
N PRO A 395 1.58 2.48 27.52
CA PRO A 395 0.61 3.53 27.91
C PRO A 395 1.21 4.93 28.10
N ASP A 396 2.53 5.04 28.11
CA ASP A 396 3.29 6.28 28.20
C ASP A 396 3.71 6.83 26.82
N THR A 397 3.10 6.36 25.72
CA THR A 397 3.37 6.87 24.36
C THR A 397 3.19 8.40 24.28
N ASP A 398 4.24 9.09 23.84
CA ASP A 398 4.26 10.53 23.59
C ASP A 398 3.95 10.86 22.12
N LEU A 399 4.41 10.03 21.18
CA LEU A 399 4.15 10.21 19.75
C LEU A 399 3.62 8.89 19.18
N LEU A 400 2.39 8.92 18.69
CA LEU A 400 1.80 7.82 17.93
C LEU A 400 1.83 8.18 16.44
N LEU A 401 2.38 7.30 15.61
CA LEU A 401 2.15 7.28 14.18
C LEU A 401 1.14 6.17 13.90
N ALA A 402 -0.03 6.50 13.37
CA ALA A 402 -1.10 5.55 13.10
C ALA A 402 -1.65 5.71 11.68
N GLY A 403 -1.90 4.59 10.99
CA GLY A 403 -2.49 4.60 9.65
C GLY A 403 -3.85 3.91 9.54
N TYR A 404 -4.56 4.23 8.46
CA TYR A 404 -5.80 3.58 8.04
C TYR A 404 -5.80 3.39 6.51
N PRO A 405 -5.84 2.15 5.98
CA PRO A 405 -5.60 1.90 4.56
C PRO A 405 -6.85 2.00 3.67
N THR A 406 -8.04 1.75 4.22
CA THR A 406 -9.24 1.38 3.43
C THR A 406 -9.74 2.50 2.50
N THR A 407 -9.44 3.77 2.79
CA THR A 407 -9.83 4.90 1.93
C THR A 407 -9.17 4.86 0.55
N ASP A 408 -7.92 4.41 0.47
CA ASP A 408 -7.19 4.17 -0.78
C ASP A 408 -7.74 2.93 -1.49
N GLU A 409 -7.81 1.81 -0.74
CA GLU A 409 -8.21 0.51 -1.26
C GLU A 409 -9.56 0.58 -2.00
N PHE A 410 -10.57 1.20 -1.37
CA PHE A 410 -11.90 1.32 -1.98
C PHE A 410 -11.93 2.35 -3.10
N SER A 411 -11.14 3.43 -3.00
CA SER A 411 -11.03 4.41 -4.08
C SER A 411 -10.51 3.79 -5.36
N HIS A 412 -9.54 2.88 -5.28
CA HIS A 412 -9.07 2.11 -6.43
C HIS A 412 -10.17 1.32 -7.12
N GLN A 413 -11.10 0.72 -6.38
CA GLN A 413 -12.10 -0.19 -6.95
C GLN A 413 -13.40 0.51 -7.38
N PHE A 414 -13.72 1.71 -6.89
CA PHE A 414 -15.06 2.27 -7.12
C PHE A 414 -15.10 3.68 -7.71
N MET A 415 -13.99 4.43 -7.74
CA MET A 415 -14.07 5.88 -8.01
C MET A 415 -14.66 6.25 -9.38
N ALA A 416 -14.22 5.65 -10.49
CA ALA A 416 -14.79 5.93 -11.81
C ALA A 416 -16.22 5.40 -11.96
N LEU A 417 -16.57 4.29 -11.30
CA LEU A 417 -17.92 3.71 -11.35
C LEU A 417 -18.98 4.63 -10.74
N ILE A 418 -18.58 5.54 -9.84
CA ILE A 418 -19.46 6.55 -9.26
C ILE A 418 -19.28 7.95 -9.87
N THR A 419 -18.39 8.13 -10.85
CA THR A 419 -18.10 9.45 -11.44
C THR A 419 -18.95 9.70 -12.68
N PRO A 420 -19.93 10.62 -12.65
CA PRO A 420 -20.71 10.94 -13.84
C PRO A 420 -19.83 11.43 -14.98
N GLY A 421 -20.01 10.85 -16.17
CA GLY A 421 -19.22 11.19 -17.36
C GLY A 421 -17.99 10.32 -17.60
N ALA A 422 -17.62 9.44 -16.66
CA ALA A 422 -16.68 8.35 -16.94
C ALA A 422 -17.31 7.33 -17.90
N ASP A 423 -16.50 6.73 -18.80
CA ASP A 423 -17.01 5.73 -19.77
C ASP A 423 -17.53 4.46 -19.09
N VAL A 424 -17.08 4.21 -17.87
CA VAL A 424 -17.44 3.05 -17.02
C VAL A 424 -18.40 3.43 -15.89
N TYR A 425 -19.01 4.62 -15.96
CA TYR A 425 -19.95 5.07 -14.93
C TYR A 425 -21.12 4.08 -14.80
N ASP A 426 -21.23 3.48 -13.61
CA ASP A 426 -22.18 2.41 -13.29
C ASP A 426 -22.12 1.19 -14.23
N ASP A 427 -20.99 0.92 -14.88
CA ASP A 427 -20.85 -0.16 -15.86
C ASP A 427 -19.47 -0.81 -15.70
N ALA A 428 -19.35 -1.69 -14.69
CA ALA A 428 -18.06 -2.28 -14.31
C ALA A 428 -17.56 -3.33 -15.33
N ASP A 429 -18.47 -4.08 -15.96
CA ASP A 429 -18.13 -5.11 -16.95
C ASP A 429 -18.07 -4.59 -18.39
N ARG A 430 -18.47 -3.33 -18.62
CA ARG A 430 -18.40 -2.60 -19.89
C ARG A 430 -19.31 -3.19 -20.95
N ASP A 431 -20.45 -3.75 -20.55
CA ASP A 431 -21.42 -4.32 -21.47
C ASP A 431 -22.39 -3.28 -22.07
N GLY A 432 -22.32 -2.03 -21.60
CA GLY A 432 -23.14 -0.91 -22.02
C GLY A 432 -24.50 -0.84 -21.30
N VAL A 433 -24.71 -1.64 -20.26
CA VAL A 433 -25.89 -1.67 -19.41
C VAL A 433 -25.52 -1.20 -18.00
N PRO A 434 -26.17 -0.15 -17.47
CA PRO A 434 -25.91 0.26 -16.09
C PRO A 434 -26.24 -0.85 -15.07
N ASP A 435 -25.28 -1.11 -14.18
CA ASP A 435 -25.36 -2.03 -13.05
C ASP A 435 -26.47 -1.64 -12.05
N GLY A 436 -26.80 -0.34 -11.99
CA GLY A 436 -27.73 0.21 -11.01
C GLY A 436 -27.16 0.22 -9.59
N ARG A 437 -25.83 0.26 -9.43
CA ARG A 437 -25.11 0.11 -8.15
C ARG A 437 -24.44 1.40 -7.67
N VAL A 438 -24.60 2.54 -8.35
CA VAL A 438 -23.98 3.83 -7.95
C VAL A 438 -24.16 4.13 -6.45
N GLU A 439 -25.39 4.05 -5.92
CA GLU A 439 -25.65 4.37 -4.50
C GLU A 439 -24.94 3.40 -3.55
N VAL A 440 -24.85 2.12 -3.93
CA VAL A 440 -24.14 1.10 -3.17
C VAL A 440 -22.64 1.38 -3.16
N ARG A 441 -22.06 1.70 -4.32
CA ARG A 441 -20.63 2.02 -4.50
C ARG A 441 -20.23 3.34 -3.84
N GLU A 442 -21.11 4.35 -3.86
CA GLU A 442 -20.94 5.55 -3.04
C GLU A 442 -20.96 5.20 -1.55
N GLY A 443 -21.84 4.28 -1.14
CA GLY A 443 -21.89 3.75 0.23
C GLY A 443 -20.58 3.06 0.66
N TYR A 444 -19.92 2.32 -0.23
CA TYR A 444 -18.61 1.74 0.03
C TYR A 444 -17.54 2.82 0.27
N LEU A 445 -17.41 3.81 -0.62
CA LEU A 445 -16.45 4.89 -0.40
C LEU A 445 -16.76 5.66 0.89
N ARG A 446 -18.04 5.90 1.19
CA ARG A 446 -18.45 6.53 2.45
C ARG A 446 -18.02 5.71 3.66
N SER A 447 -18.21 4.39 3.66
CA SER A 447 -17.87 3.54 4.80
C SER A 447 -16.37 3.54 5.11
N ALA A 448 -15.50 3.63 4.11
CA ALA A 448 -14.06 3.79 4.33
C ALA A 448 -13.72 5.11 5.06
N TYR A 449 -14.39 6.21 4.70
CA TYR A 449 -14.18 7.51 5.36
C TYR A 449 -14.77 7.52 6.79
N GLU A 450 -15.91 6.86 7.01
CA GLU A 450 -16.47 6.63 8.35
C GLU A 450 -15.54 5.76 9.22
N GLY A 451 -14.92 4.74 8.65
CA GLY A 451 -13.94 3.88 9.32
C GLY A 451 -12.68 4.65 9.73
N ALA A 452 -12.15 5.51 8.86
CA ALA A 452 -11.06 6.43 9.18
C ALA A 452 -11.42 7.39 10.33
N ASP A 453 -12.60 8.03 10.26
CA ASP A 453 -13.10 8.94 11.30
C ASP A 453 -13.22 8.23 12.65
N SER A 454 -13.87 7.08 12.67
CA SER A 454 -14.16 6.34 13.90
C SER A 454 -12.93 5.63 14.47
N THR A 455 -11.94 5.29 13.64
CA THR A 455 -10.63 4.80 14.09
C THR A 455 -9.85 5.92 14.78
N LEU A 456 -9.81 7.12 14.19
CA LEU A 456 -9.21 8.29 14.84
C LEU A 456 -9.95 8.65 16.14
N ALA A 457 -11.28 8.60 16.15
CA ALA A 457 -12.08 8.82 17.36
C ALA A 457 -11.68 7.86 18.48
N PHE A 458 -11.50 6.58 18.12
CA PHE A 458 -11.09 5.54 19.05
C PHE A 458 -9.69 5.81 19.60
N ILE A 459 -8.70 6.12 18.76
CA ILE A 459 -7.35 6.48 19.19
C ILE A 459 -7.37 7.71 20.11
N ARG A 460 -8.12 8.76 19.77
CA ARG A 460 -8.29 9.95 20.60
C ARG A 460 -8.87 9.61 21.98
N SER A 461 -9.75 8.62 22.07
CA SER A 461 -10.30 8.19 23.36
C SER A 461 -9.25 7.54 24.27
N LEU A 462 -8.23 6.90 23.69
CA LEU A 462 -7.11 6.29 24.41
C LEU A 462 -6.02 7.31 24.77
N MET A 463 -5.89 8.38 23.99
CA MET A 463 -4.90 9.46 24.18
C MET A 463 -5.59 10.84 24.31
N SER A 464 -6.51 10.97 25.28
CA SER A 464 -7.44 12.12 25.39
C SER A 464 -6.83 13.53 25.53
N ASP A 465 -5.53 13.63 25.87
CA ASP A 465 -4.79 14.89 26.01
C ASP A 465 -3.82 15.18 24.85
N ALA A 466 -3.81 14.32 23.82
CA ALA A 466 -2.92 14.47 22.68
C ALA A 466 -3.42 15.51 21.67
N THR A 467 -2.44 16.18 21.05
CA THR A 467 -2.65 16.95 19.83
C THR A 467 -2.79 15.99 18.66
N VAL A 468 -3.79 16.20 17.81
CA VAL A 468 -3.99 15.42 16.58
C VAL A 468 -3.43 16.20 15.40
N ILE A 469 -2.61 15.53 14.60
CA ILE A 469 -2.28 15.88 13.22
C ILE A 469 -2.85 14.73 12.36
N ALA A 470 -3.94 14.98 11.65
CA ALA A 470 -4.56 14.03 10.73
C ALA A 470 -4.27 14.46 9.28
N ALA A 471 -3.80 13.54 8.44
CA ALA A 471 -3.42 13.82 7.07
C ALA A 471 -3.68 12.63 6.13
N SER A 472 -3.26 12.76 4.88
CA SER A 472 -3.07 11.64 3.97
C SER A 472 -1.79 11.81 3.15
N ASP A 473 -1.36 10.76 2.51
CA ASP A 473 -0.15 10.62 1.71
C ASP A 473 -0.32 11.00 0.23
N HIS A 474 -1.56 10.98 -0.27
CA HIS A 474 -1.96 11.53 -1.58
C HIS A 474 -3.48 11.73 -1.67
N GLY A 475 -3.92 12.31 -2.79
CA GLY A 475 -5.30 12.31 -3.23
C GLY A 475 -5.59 11.21 -4.27
N PHE A 476 -6.65 11.37 -5.06
CA PHE A 476 -7.16 10.38 -6.01
C PHE A 476 -7.88 10.99 -7.22
N GLY A 477 -7.94 10.24 -8.32
CA GLY A 477 -8.78 10.53 -9.47
C GLY A 477 -9.37 9.26 -10.10
N PRO A 478 -10.51 9.36 -10.80
CA PRO A 478 -11.08 8.25 -11.55
C PRO A 478 -10.16 7.84 -12.70
N GLN A 479 -10.08 6.54 -12.96
CA GLN A 479 -9.37 6.01 -14.12
C GLN A 479 -10.06 4.76 -14.65
N TRP A 480 -9.86 4.43 -15.92
CA TRP A 480 -10.37 3.19 -16.54
C TRP A 480 -9.54 2.77 -17.76
N LYS A 481 -8.38 3.39 -17.98
CA LYS A 481 -7.46 3.07 -19.06
C LYS A 481 -6.08 2.80 -18.49
N ALA A 482 -5.37 1.86 -19.08
CA ALA A 482 -4.03 1.45 -18.70
C ALA A 482 -3.05 1.74 -19.82
N ILE A 483 -1.80 2.01 -19.45
CA ILE A 483 -0.64 2.15 -20.33
C ILE A 483 0.37 1.05 -19.96
N SER A 484 0.67 0.15 -20.90
CA SER A 484 1.75 -0.81 -20.73
C SER A 484 3.09 -0.15 -21.08
N ALA A 485 3.80 0.35 -20.07
CA ALA A 485 5.14 0.94 -20.26
C ALA A 485 6.13 -0.06 -20.89
N GLY A 486 6.00 -1.35 -20.58
CA GLY A 486 6.80 -2.41 -21.20
C GLY A 486 6.53 -2.56 -22.70
N ASP A 487 5.27 -2.55 -23.12
CA ASP A 487 4.92 -2.61 -24.56
C ASP A 487 5.35 -1.35 -25.31
N VAL A 488 5.28 -0.17 -24.69
CA VAL A 488 5.79 1.08 -25.28
C VAL A 488 7.30 0.97 -25.55
N LEU A 489 8.10 0.53 -24.57
CA LEU A 489 9.54 0.35 -24.72
C LEU A 489 9.90 -0.74 -25.73
N PHE A 490 9.16 -1.85 -25.74
CA PHE A 490 9.33 -2.93 -26.70
C PHE A 490 9.07 -2.45 -28.13
N ASN A 491 7.97 -1.74 -28.36
CA ASN A 491 7.62 -1.19 -29.68
C ASN A 491 8.63 -0.14 -30.16
N ALA A 492 9.29 0.56 -29.24
CA ALA A 492 10.40 1.47 -29.53
C ALA A 492 11.73 0.75 -29.84
N GLY A 493 11.77 -0.59 -29.75
CA GLY A 493 12.97 -1.40 -30.01
C GLY A 493 14.01 -1.39 -28.88
N LEU A 494 13.61 -0.98 -27.68
CA LEU A 494 14.52 -0.85 -26.51
C LEU A 494 14.53 -2.11 -25.63
N GLN A 495 13.63 -3.04 -25.89
CA GLN A 495 13.52 -4.32 -25.17
C GLN A 495 13.42 -5.48 -26.16
N SER A 496 13.88 -6.65 -25.72
CA SER A 496 13.78 -7.92 -26.44
C SER A 496 12.35 -8.50 -26.42
N ALA A 497 11.59 -8.20 -25.37
CA ALA A 497 10.13 -8.38 -25.27
C ALA A 497 9.57 -7.41 -24.22
N ALA A 498 8.26 -7.17 -24.26
CA ALA A 498 7.60 -6.38 -23.23
C ALA A 498 7.79 -6.97 -21.81
N GLN A 499 7.92 -6.09 -20.82
CA GLN A 499 7.99 -6.49 -19.42
C GLN A 499 6.69 -7.16 -18.97
N THR A 500 6.80 -8.31 -18.31
CA THR A 500 5.65 -9.00 -17.71
C THR A 500 5.54 -8.73 -16.20
N SER A 501 6.39 -7.85 -15.67
CA SER A 501 6.41 -7.50 -14.24
C SER A 501 7.02 -6.10 -14.06
N ASN A 502 6.52 -5.39 -13.05
CA ASN A 502 7.00 -4.06 -12.70
C ASN A 502 8.49 -4.06 -12.37
N CYS A 503 9.23 -3.15 -13.00
CA CYS A 503 10.64 -2.85 -12.75
C CYS A 503 11.60 -4.03 -13.01
N ARG A 504 11.19 -4.98 -13.87
CA ARG A 504 12.00 -6.13 -14.27
C ARG A 504 12.13 -6.18 -15.79
N PRO A 505 13.35 -6.08 -16.35
CA PRO A 505 13.58 -6.27 -17.78
C PRO A 505 13.30 -7.73 -18.17
N LYS A 506 13.06 -7.98 -19.45
CA LYS A 506 12.91 -9.35 -19.96
C LYS A 506 14.25 -10.07 -19.98
N ASP A 507 15.28 -9.40 -20.50
CA ASP A 507 16.65 -9.87 -20.56
C ASP A 507 17.60 -8.72 -20.28
N LYS A 508 18.10 -8.64 -19.04
CA LYS A 508 19.06 -7.61 -18.61
C LYS A 508 20.37 -7.58 -19.41
N THR A 509 20.68 -8.61 -20.20
CA THR A 509 21.90 -8.67 -21.03
C THR A 509 21.68 -8.15 -22.45
N GLN A 510 20.44 -7.88 -22.84
CA GLN A 510 20.06 -7.39 -24.17
C GLN A 510 19.25 -6.09 -24.11
N ASP A 511 18.34 -5.99 -23.15
CA ASP A 511 17.43 -4.85 -23.02
C ASP A 511 18.21 -3.56 -22.68
N GLN A 512 17.85 -2.48 -23.36
CA GLN A 512 18.48 -1.16 -23.22
C GLN A 512 17.82 -0.32 -22.14
N ALA A 513 16.57 -0.61 -21.78
CA ALA A 513 15.83 0.13 -20.77
C ALA A 513 14.81 -0.75 -20.04
N LYS A 514 14.38 -0.31 -18.86
CA LYS A 514 13.23 -0.86 -18.13
C LYS A 514 12.38 0.24 -17.52
N ALA A 515 11.08 -0.03 -17.39
CA ALA A 515 10.11 0.80 -16.69
C ALA A 515 9.85 0.26 -15.29
N CYS A 516 9.82 1.17 -14.30
CA CYS A 516 9.36 0.96 -12.94
C CYS A 516 8.21 1.93 -12.69
N TRP A 517 7.00 1.43 -12.45
CA TRP A 517 5.79 2.24 -12.44
C TRP A 517 5.07 2.18 -11.09
N ALA A 518 4.26 3.20 -10.82
CA ALA A 518 3.19 3.16 -9.83
C ALA A 518 2.18 4.26 -10.15
N GLY A 519 0.91 3.88 -10.23
CA GLY A 519 -0.21 4.74 -10.59
C GLY A 519 -0.01 5.51 -11.89
N GLY A 520 -0.21 6.82 -11.84
CA GLY A 520 -0.07 7.73 -12.97
C GLY A 520 1.37 7.99 -13.44
N THR A 521 2.40 7.41 -12.81
CA THR A 521 3.82 7.72 -13.12
C THR A 521 4.66 6.47 -13.38
N ALA A 522 5.46 6.52 -14.46
CA ALA A 522 6.49 5.53 -14.77
C ALA A 522 7.89 6.17 -14.79
N GLN A 523 8.85 5.56 -14.09
CA GLN A 523 10.28 5.89 -14.18
C GLN A 523 10.98 4.90 -15.10
N ILE A 524 11.66 5.39 -16.12
CA ILE A 524 12.39 4.60 -17.10
C ILE A 524 13.89 4.71 -16.79
N TYR A 525 14.54 3.56 -16.65
CA TYR A 525 15.98 3.45 -16.41
C TYR A 525 16.64 2.87 -17.65
N ILE A 526 17.74 3.48 -18.09
CA ILE A 526 18.59 3.01 -19.18
C ILE A 526 19.63 2.05 -18.60
N ASN A 527 19.91 0.95 -19.28
CA ASN A 527 20.87 -0.05 -18.85
C ASN A 527 22.30 0.34 -19.28
N LEU A 528 22.92 1.29 -18.56
CA LEU A 528 24.12 1.99 -19.01
C LEU A 528 25.40 1.23 -18.63
N ILE A 529 26.29 1.01 -19.60
CA ILE A 529 27.62 0.40 -19.38
C ILE A 529 28.43 1.26 -18.42
N GLY A 530 28.94 0.63 -17.35
CA GLY A 530 29.74 1.29 -16.31
C GLY A 530 28.93 1.93 -15.20
N ARG A 531 27.59 1.95 -15.31
CA ARG A 531 26.66 2.37 -14.24
C ARG A 531 25.82 1.21 -13.74
N ASP A 532 25.29 0.38 -14.64
CA ASP A 532 24.35 -0.71 -14.32
C ASP A 532 25.00 -2.09 -14.55
N ASP A 533 24.50 -3.13 -13.87
CA ASP A 533 25.07 -4.48 -13.92
C ASP A 533 24.10 -5.56 -14.43
N PRO A 534 24.33 -6.18 -15.60
CA PRO A 534 25.28 -5.77 -16.63
C PRO A 534 24.70 -4.62 -17.45
N GLY A 535 25.53 -3.67 -17.89
CA GLY A 535 25.14 -2.62 -18.82
C GLY A 535 25.11 -3.09 -20.28
N THR A 536 24.18 -2.55 -21.08
CA THR A 536 24.03 -2.85 -22.52
C THR A 536 24.19 -1.62 -23.43
N VAL A 537 23.91 -0.42 -22.92
CA VAL A 537 23.99 0.85 -23.65
C VAL A 537 25.36 1.50 -23.42
N PRO A 538 26.19 1.73 -24.46
CA PRO A 538 27.40 2.52 -24.35
C PRO A 538 27.13 3.99 -23.99
N GLU A 539 28.06 4.63 -23.29
CA GLU A 539 27.94 6.03 -22.85
C GLU A 539 27.67 7.00 -24.00
N ASP A 540 28.29 6.79 -25.17
CA ASP A 540 28.08 7.63 -26.36
C ASP A 540 26.71 7.43 -27.05
N GLN A 541 25.90 6.46 -26.60
CA GLN A 541 24.54 6.21 -27.07
C GLN A 541 23.47 6.60 -26.06
N TYR A 542 23.84 6.99 -24.84
CA TYR A 542 22.90 7.30 -23.76
C TYR A 542 21.83 8.32 -24.18
N ASP A 543 22.24 9.45 -24.76
CA ASP A 543 21.31 10.50 -25.17
C ASP A 543 20.39 10.07 -26.32
N ALA A 544 20.86 9.21 -27.22
CA ALA A 544 20.05 8.70 -28.33
C ALA A 544 18.96 7.75 -27.82
N VAL A 545 19.30 6.84 -26.90
CA VAL A 545 18.34 5.96 -26.23
C VAL A 545 17.34 6.78 -25.41
N ARG A 546 17.83 7.76 -24.64
CA ARG A 546 16.99 8.67 -23.85
C ARG A 546 15.98 9.41 -24.73
N GLN A 547 16.40 9.96 -25.87
CA GLN A 547 15.50 10.62 -26.81
C GLN A 547 14.47 9.64 -27.40
N THR A 548 14.86 8.39 -27.68
CA THR A 548 13.95 7.37 -28.21
C THR A 548 12.83 7.05 -27.20
N ILE A 549 13.16 6.99 -25.91
CA ILE A 549 12.17 6.83 -24.83
C ILE A 549 11.22 8.05 -24.80
N VAL A 550 11.77 9.26 -24.81
CA VAL A 550 10.97 10.50 -24.81
C VAL A 550 10.00 10.52 -25.98
N ASP A 551 10.48 10.26 -27.20
CA ASP A 551 9.65 10.26 -28.41
C ASP A 551 8.57 9.18 -28.37
N ALA A 552 8.87 7.99 -27.83
CA ALA A 552 7.91 6.90 -27.72
C ALA A 552 6.72 7.25 -26.82
N PHE A 553 6.97 7.87 -25.67
CA PHE A 553 5.91 8.27 -24.75
C PHE A 553 5.20 9.56 -25.17
N GLN A 554 5.92 10.58 -25.67
CA GLN A 554 5.30 11.84 -26.11
C GLN A 554 4.35 11.66 -27.30
N ASN A 555 4.60 10.68 -28.16
CA ASN A 555 3.75 10.38 -29.31
C ASN A 555 2.71 9.28 -29.02
N LEU A 556 2.61 8.80 -27.78
CA LEU A 556 1.64 7.77 -27.41
C LEU A 556 0.23 8.36 -27.42
N THR A 557 -0.66 7.72 -28.17
CA THR A 557 -2.08 8.09 -28.29
C THR A 557 -2.94 6.90 -27.95
N ASP A 558 -4.12 7.17 -27.43
CA ASP A 558 -5.12 6.14 -27.20
C ASP A 558 -5.67 5.69 -28.58
N PRO A 559 -5.69 4.38 -28.86
CA PRO A 559 -6.09 3.86 -30.16
C PRO A 559 -7.59 4.02 -30.46
N ASP A 560 -8.43 4.16 -29.44
CA ASP A 560 -9.88 4.31 -29.57
C ASP A 560 -10.25 5.78 -29.85
N THR A 561 -9.56 6.72 -29.22
CA THR A 561 -9.89 8.17 -29.28
C THR A 561 -8.95 8.98 -30.17
N GLY A 562 -7.70 8.54 -30.34
CA GLY A 562 -6.63 9.27 -31.01
C GLY A 562 -6.00 10.39 -30.15
N GLU A 563 -6.41 10.54 -28.89
CA GLU A 563 -5.94 11.61 -28.01
C GLU A 563 -4.59 11.26 -27.34
N PRO A 564 -3.72 12.25 -27.05
CA PRO A 564 -2.46 12.01 -26.33
C PRO A 564 -2.71 11.62 -24.87
N VAL A 565 -2.09 10.51 -24.44
CA VAL A 565 -2.32 9.92 -23.10
C VAL A 565 -1.32 10.37 -22.03
N ILE A 566 -0.21 10.98 -22.45
CA ILE A 566 0.86 11.46 -21.56
C ILE A 566 0.68 12.96 -21.28
N GLU A 567 0.78 13.33 -20.00
CA GLU A 567 0.72 14.70 -19.50
C GLU A 567 2.09 15.37 -19.53
N ARG A 568 3.10 14.69 -18.96
CA ARG A 568 4.47 15.21 -18.85
C ARG A 568 5.49 14.11 -19.09
N VAL A 569 6.63 14.52 -19.65
CA VAL A 569 7.86 13.73 -19.69
C VAL A 569 8.97 14.61 -19.11
N PHE A 570 9.59 14.15 -18.03
CA PHE A 570 10.74 14.77 -17.39
C PHE A 570 11.99 14.00 -17.75
N LEU A 571 13.07 14.72 -18.05
CA LEU A 571 14.41 14.14 -17.95
C LEU A 571 14.80 14.08 -16.47
N LYS A 572 15.75 13.21 -16.14
CA LYS A 572 16.25 13.06 -14.76
C LYS A 572 16.57 14.40 -14.10
N GLU A 573 17.31 15.26 -14.78
CA GLU A 573 17.72 16.57 -14.30
C GLU A 573 16.54 17.53 -14.01
N ASP A 574 15.41 17.36 -14.69
CA ASP A 574 14.23 18.20 -14.48
C ASP A 574 13.55 17.92 -13.13
N LEU A 575 13.79 16.74 -12.54
CA LEU A 575 13.25 16.35 -11.24
C LEU A 575 13.78 17.21 -10.08
N ALA A 576 14.81 18.02 -10.29
CA ALA A 576 15.29 18.96 -9.29
C ALA A 576 14.29 20.09 -8.99
N THR A 577 13.40 20.38 -9.95
CA THR A 577 12.44 21.48 -9.88
C THR A 577 11.10 21.08 -10.51
N VAL A 578 10.50 19.96 -10.03
CA VAL A 578 9.19 19.53 -10.49
C VAL A 578 8.16 20.62 -10.15
N PRO A 579 7.40 21.15 -11.13
CA PRO A 579 6.38 22.17 -10.86
C PRO A 579 5.31 21.65 -9.90
N ALA A 580 4.87 22.49 -8.98
CA ALA A 580 3.84 22.17 -7.99
C ALA A 580 2.87 23.36 -7.80
N GLY A 581 2.40 23.94 -8.90
CA GLY A 581 1.52 25.11 -8.89
C GLY A 581 2.00 26.25 -7.98
N ASP A 582 1.09 26.75 -7.15
CA ASP A 582 1.33 27.85 -6.20
C ASP A 582 2.21 27.46 -5.01
N TYR A 583 2.52 26.17 -4.85
CA TYR A 583 3.40 25.65 -3.80
C TYR A 583 4.89 25.69 -4.18
N GLY A 584 5.21 26.12 -5.41
CA GLY A 584 6.57 26.26 -5.91
C GLY A 584 7.06 25.02 -6.65
N THR A 585 8.15 24.41 -6.17
CA THR A 585 8.78 23.26 -6.81
C THR A 585 9.12 22.16 -5.81
N ILE A 586 8.98 20.91 -6.24
CA ILE A 586 9.41 19.72 -5.50
C ILE A 586 10.77 19.26 -6.05
N ASN A 587 11.69 18.88 -5.16
CA ASN A 587 12.94 18.25 -5.53
C ASN A 587 12.83 16.73 -5.41
N SER A 588 12.57 16.05 -6.52
CA SER A 588 12.52 14.58 -6.61
C SER A 588 13.74 13.98 -7.30
N LEU A 589 14.82 14.74 -7.48
CA LEU A 589 16.06 14.27 -8.08
C LEU A 589 16.94 13.55 -7.05
N HIS A 590 16.85 12.23 -7.02
CA HIS A 590 17.79 11.38 -6.31
C HIS A 590 18.86 10.85 -7.29
N PRO A 591 20.17 10.99 -6.97
CA PRO A 591 21.25 10.64 -7.90
C PRO A 591 21.21 9.18 -8.35
N GLU A 592 20.86 8.27 -7.45
CA GLU A 592 20.92 6.82 -7.69
C GLU A 592 19.56 6.15 -7.88
N ARG A 593 18.45 6.88 -7.65
CA ARG A 593 17.11 6.28 -7.53
C ARG A 593 16.05 6.93 -8.41
N SER A 594 16.36 8.07 -9.02
CA SER A 594 15.50 8.64 -10.06
C SER A 594 15.86 8.05 -11.43
N GLY A 595 14.82 7.70 -12.18
CA GLY A 595 14.90 7.26 -13.57
C GLY A 595 15.56 8.28 -14.49
N ASP A 596 16.07 7.81 -15.63
CA ASP A 596 16.67 8.64 -16.67
C ASP A 596 15.61 9.46 -17.42
N VAL A 597 14.39 8.92 -17.52
CA VAL A 597 13.19 9.58 -18.02
C VAL A 597 12.04 9.25 -17.06
N VAL A 598 11.22 10.24 -16.69
CA VAL A 598 10.01 10.03 -15.90
C VAL A 598 8.81 10.50 -16.69
N VAL A 599 7.79 9.64 -16.79
CA VAL A 599 6.61 9.84 -17.62
C VAL A 599 5.39 9.90 -16.71
N VAL A 600 4.55 10.91 -16.89
CA VAL A 600 3.31 11.11 -16.14
C VAL A 600 2.13 11.02 -17.11
N ALA A 601 1.19 10.13 -16.83
CA ALA A 601 -0.04 9.95 -17.60
C ALA A 601 -1.06 11.06 -17.29
N LYS A 602 -2.04 11.25 -18.17
CA LYS A 602 -3.27 11.99 -17.86
C LYS A 602 -4.30 11.05 -17.26
N PRO A 603 -5.18 11.47 -16.34
CA PRO A 603 -6.45 10.77 -16.15
C PRO A 603 -7.21 10.69 -17.49
N PRO A 604 -7.87 9.55 -17.82
CA PRO A 604 -8.11 8.37 -16.98
C PRO A 604 -7.07 7.24 -17.19
N TYR A 605 -5.85 7.55 -17.62
CA TYR A 605 -4.79 6.57 -17.91
C TYR A 605 -3.89 6.33 -16.68
N GLN A 606 -3.38 5.11 -16.51
CA GLN A 606 -2.40 4.74 -15.47
C GLN A 606 -1.51 3.55 -15.89
N PHE A 607 -0.46 3.22 -15.14
CA PHE A 607 0.55 2.21 -15.53
C PHE A 607 0.50 0.85 -14.79
N ASP A 608 -0.29 0.72 -13.72
CA ASP A 608 -0.35 -0.47 -12.85
C ASP A 608 -1.11 -1.66 -13.45
N ALA A 609 -2.16 -1.43 -14.22
CA ALA A 609 -2.95 -2.52 -14.80
C ALA A 609 -2.15 -3.30 -15.87
N ALA A 610 -2.16 -4.62 -15.75
CA ALA A 610 -1.48 -5.49 -16.70
C ALA A 610 -2.26 -5.58 -18.02
N THR A 611 -1.68 -5.03 -19.10
CA THR A 611 -2.28 -5.03 -20.45
C THR A 611 -1.33 -5.62 -21.52
N PRO A 612 -0.98 -6.91 -21.43
CA PRO A 612 0.08 -7.49 -22.25
C PRO A 612 -0.21 -7.38 -23.76
N GLY A 613 0.72 -6.81 -24.51
CA GLY A 613 0.62 -6.70 -25.97
C GLY A 613 -0.21 -5.52 -26.46
N GLN A 614 -0.74 -4.68 -25.57
CA GLN A 614 -1.45 -3.46 -25.90
C GLN A 614 -0.81 -2.28 -25.15
N PRO A 615 -0.17 -1.32 -25.85
CA PRO A 615 0.41 -0.14 -25.20
C PRO A 615 -0.61 0.69 -24.43
N VAL A 616 -1.86 0.74 -24.89
CA VAL A 616 -2.99 1.39 -24.22
C VAL A 616 -4.20 0.46 -24.34
N ALA A 617 -4.88 0.19 -23.22
CA ALA A 617 -6.08 -0.64 -23.19
C ALA A 617 -6.94 -0.32 -21.96
N ASP A 618 -8.06 -1.01 -21.81
CA ASP A 618 -8.95 -0.87 -20.65
C ASP A 618 -8.32 -1.39 -19.35
N ALA A 619 -8.56 -0.68 -18.25
CA ALA A 619 -8.14 -1.09 -16.91
C ALA A 619 -9.28 -1.84 -16.17
N PRO A 620 -8.95 -2.84 -15.32
CA PRO A 620 -9.93 -3.62 -14.56
C PRO A 620 -10.34 -3.00 -13.21
N PHE A 621 -9.73 -1.88 -12.82
CA PHE A 621 -10.08 -1.11 -11.63
C PHE A 621 -10.30 0.36 -12.00
N PHE A 622 -10.71 1.20 -11.05
CA PHE A 622 -11.52 2.39 -11.33
C PHE A 622 -11.05 3.70 -10.67
N GLY A 623 -10.02 3.68 -9.84
CA GLY A 623 -9.41 4.87 -9.26
C GLY A 623 -7.89 4.76 -9.16
N GLN A 624 -7.20 5.90 -9.18
CA GLN A 624 -5.74 5.93 -9.10
C GLN A 624 -5.18 7.29 -8.64
N HIS A 625 -3.94 7.26 -8.18
CA HIS A 625 -3.12 8.39 -7.76
C HIS A 625 -1.77 8.40 -8.50
N GLY A 626 -0.79 9.19 -8.05
CA GLY A 626 0.53 9.24 -8.69
C GLY A 626 0.63 10.11 -9.94
N TYR A 627 -0.33 11.02 -10.17
CA TYR A 627 -0.30 12.02 -11.24
C TYR A 627 0.57 13.24 -10.86
N MET A 628 0.44 14.36 -11.57
CA MET A 628 1.05 15.63 -11.12
C MET A 628 0.48 16.02 -9.73
N PRO A 629 1.32 16.44 -8.77
CA PRO A 629 0.88 16.63 -7.39
C PRO A 629 -0.02 17.86 -7.21
N ASP A 630 0.03 18.81 -8.13
CA ASP A 630 -0.83 20.00 -8.20
C ASP A 630 -2.09 19.80 -9.05
N LEU A 631 -2.36 18.57 -9.52
CA LEU A 631 -3.53 18.27 -10.34
C LEU A 631 -4.80 18.25 -9.47
N VAL A 632 -5.62 19.30 -9.62
CA VAL A 632 -6.97 19.40 -9.05
C VAL A 632 -7.95 19.77 -10.16
N ASP A 633 -8.93 18.92 -10.39
CA ASP A 633 -10.03 19.09 -11.34
C ASP A 633 -11.30 18.46 -10.77
N LEU A 634 -11.95 19.20 -9.87
CA LEU A 634 -13.11 18.70 -9.12
C LEU A 634 -14.32 18.44 -10.03
N ASP A 635 -14.43 19.13 -11.17
CA ASP A 635 -15.50 18.92 -12.13
C ASP A 635 -15.42 17.51 -12.76
N ASN A 636 -14.21 16.96 -12.86
CA ASN A 636 -13.95 15.59 -13.34
C ASN A 636 -13.57 14.63 -12.20
N ASN A 637 -13.92 14.98 -10.96
CA ASN A 637 -13.67 14.20 -9.76
C ASN A 637 -12.18 13.84 -9.54
N VAL A 638 -11.25 14.74 -9.87
CA VAL A 638 -9.82 14.57 -9.62
C VAL A 638 -9.34 15.55 -8.54
N ASN A 639 -8.65 15.04 -7.53
CA ASN A 639 -7.92 15.87 -6.59
C ASN A 639 -6.69 15.11 -6.08
N MET A 640 -5.49 15.51 -6.51
CA MET A 640 -4.23 14.90 -6.06
C MET A 640 -3.72 15.45 -4.72
N HIS A 641 -4.33 16.50 -4.19
CA HIS A 641 -3.97 16.98 -2.86
C HIS A 641 -4.38 15.96 -1.81
N ALA A 642 -3.50 15.79 -0.82
CA ALA A 642 -3.79 15.07 0.40
C ALA A 642 -4.66 15.91 1.35
N SER A 643 -5.28 15.26 2.33
CA SER A 643 -5.97 15.92 3.43
C SER A 643 -4.99 16.43 4.49
N PHE A 644 -5.39 17.49 5.22
CA PHE A 644 -4.68 17.99 6.39
C PHE A 644 -5.65 18.65 7.38
N PHE A 645 -5.66 18.13 8.60
CA PHE A 645 -6.43 18.63 9.73
C PHE A 645 -5.58 18.52 11.01
N ALA A 646 -5.68 19.50 11.90
CA ALA A 646 -4.98 19.48 13.17
C ALA A 646 -5.85 20.08 14.27
N ALA A 647 -5.86 19.49 15.47
CA ALA A 647 -6.53 20.10 16.61
C ALA A 647 -5.93 19.61 17.94
N GLY A 648 -6.19 20.35 19.02
CA GLY A 648 -5.73 20.03 20.37
C GLY A 648 -4.64 20.98 20.87
N PRO A 649 -3.92 20.62 21.96
CA PRO A 649 -2.92 21.48 22.57
C PRO A 649 -1.90 22.03 21.56
N GLY A 650 -1.65 23.34 21.62
CA GLY A 650 -0.66 23.97 20.74
C GLY A 650 -1.14 24.30 19.33
N ILE A 651 -2.34 23.87 18.92
CA ILE A 651 -2.90 24.15 17.59
C ILE A 651 -3.78 25.40 17.62
N ALA A 652 -3.68 26.23 16.59
CA ALA A 652 -4.52 27.41 16.38
C ALA A 652 -5.93 27.00 15.91
N GLN A 653 -6.75 27.97 15.50
CA GLN A 653 -8.05 27.70 14.85
C GLN A 653 -8.14 28.43 13.51
N GLY A 654 -8.63 27.77 12.47
CA GLY A 654 -8.91 28.39 11.18
C GLY A 654 -8.49 27.56 9.97
N VAL A 655 -8.16 28.26 8.89
CA VAL A 655 -7.73 27.64 7.62
C VAL A 655 -6.33 28.14 7.31
N VAL A 656 -5.43 27.23 6.93
CA VAL A 656 -4.05 27.53 6.51
C VAL A 656 -3.83 27.18 5.05
N SER A 657 -3.29 28.12 4.30
CA SER A 657 -2.97 27.94 2.88
C SER A 657 -1.57 27.38 2.69
N GLY A 658 -1.31 26.74 1.55
CA GLY A 658 0.07 26.39 1.15
C GLY A 658 0.71 25.26 1.96
N VAL A 659 -0.09 24.41 2.62
CA VAL A 659 0.42 23.26 3.38
C VAL A 659 1.13 22.28 2.45
N ARG A 660 2.35 21.88 2.80
CA ARG A 660 3.11 20.85 2.09
C ARG A 660 3.41 19.70 3.04
N ALA A 661 3.44 18.47 2.54
CA ALA A 661 3.71 17.29 3.35
C ALA A 661 5.05 17.35 4.11
N ILE A 662 6.07 18.00 3.54
CA ILE A 662 7.36 18.21 4.20
C ILE A 662 7.26 19.06 5.48
N ASP A 663 6.21 19.86 5.63
CA ASP A 663 6.04 20.78 6.76
C ASP A 663 5.47 20.07 8.01
N LEU A 664 5.01 18.81 7.91
CA LEU A 664 4.37 18.08 9.01
C LEU A 664 5.37 17.64 10.08
N ALA A 665 6.41 16.89 9.73
CA ALA A 665 7.43 16.43 10.69
C ALA A 665 8.09 17.58 11.50
N PRO A 666 8.56 18.70 10.91
CA PRO A 666 9.10 19.81 11.69
C PRO A 666 8.03 20.50 12.56
N THR A 667 6.76 20.54 12.13
CA THR A 667 5.66 21.06 12.95
C THR A 667 5.39 20.16 14.17
N ILE A 668 5.40 18.84 14.00
CA ILE A 668 5.27 17.88 15.11
C ILE A 668 6.43 18.02 16.10
N ALA A 669 7.66 18.14 15.59
CA ALA A 669 8.83 18.37 16.42
C ALA A 669 8.72 19.67 17.24
N TYR A 670 8.24 20.74 16.61
CA TYR A 670 7.99 22.02 17.28
C TYR A 670 6.96 21.89 18.41
N LEU A 671 5.84 21.19 18.17
CA LEU A 671 4.81 20.95 19.18
C LEU A 671 5.34 20.19 20.39
N LEU A 672 6.16 19.15 20.15
CA LEU A 672 6.78 18.32 21.19
C LEU A 672 7.97 18.99 21.89
N GLY A 673 8.43 20.15 21.40
CA GLY A 673 9.61 20.86 21.93
C GLY A 673 10.91 20.08 21.72
N ILE A 674 11.02 19.36 20.61
CA ILE A 674 12.19 18.54 20.25
C ILE A 674 12.86 19.06 18.96
N PRO A 675 14.12 18.70 18.68
CA PRO A 675 14.72 18.97 17.37
C PRO A 675 13.91 18.34 16.23
N ALA A 676 13.73 19.08 15.14
CA ALA A 676 13.21 18.52 13.89
C ALA A 676 14.15 17.42 13.36
N PRO A 677 13.64 16.49 12.52
CA PRO A 677 14.51 15.53 11.87
C PRO A 677 15.66 16.21 11.12
N ALA A 678 16.86 15.66 11.25
CA ALA A 678 18.09 16.32 10.81
C ALA A 678 18.11 16.70 9.34
N ASP A 679 17.43 15.91 8.50
CA ASP A 679 17.38 16.06 7.04
C ASP A 679 16.10 16.76 6.56
N SER A 680 15.24 17.22 7.47
CA SER A 680 13.98 17.89 7.15
C SER A 680 14.24 19.15 6.32
N THR A 681 13.53 19.27 5.20
CA THR A 681 13.54 20.44 4.31
C THR A 681 12.30 21.32 4.46
N GLY A 682 11.28 20.84 5.18
CA GLY A 682 10.07 21.61 5.48
C GLY A 682 10.25 22.65 6.57
N GLN A 683 9.20 23.43 6.76
CA GLN A 683 9.12 24.51 7.73
C GLN A 683 8.02 24.21 8.74
N VAL A 684 8.14 24.80 9.92
CA VAL A 684 7.06 24.78 10.91
C VAL A 684 5.89 25.58 10.35
N LEU A 685 4.69 25.01 10.35
CA LEU A 685 3.44 25.67 10.00
C LEU A 685 3.05 26.67 11.10
N MET A 686 3.70 27.83 11.13
CA MET A 686 3.52 28.83 12.19
C MET A 686 2.09 29.35 12.29
N ASP A 687 1.33 29.35 11.19
CA ASP A 687 -0.07 29.74 11.16
C ASP A 687 -1.01 28.63 11.70
N ALA A 688 -0.52 27.39 11.78
CA ALA A 688 -1.27 26.27 12.34
C ALA A 688 -1.07 26.11 13.86
N VAL A 689 -0.05 26.76 14.45
CA VAL A 689 0.27 26.63 15.87
C VAL A 689 0.00 27.92 16.64
N VAL A 690 -0.33 27.79 17.93
CA VAL A 690 -0.47 28.95 18.80
C VAL A 690 0.88 29.63 18.98
N GLN A 691 0.92 30.94 18.81
CA GLN A 691 2.15 31.71 19.03
C GLN A 691 2.44 31.77 20.54
N PRO A 692 3.70 31.54 20.98
CA PRO A 692 4.07 31.72 22.37
C PRO A 692 3.72 33.14 22.82
N THR A 693 3.03 33.30 23.94
CA THR A 693 2.88 34.63 24.53
C THR A 693 4.28 35.08 24.96
N PRO A 694 4.79 36.25 24.51
CA PRO A 694 6.09 36.74 24.97
C PRO A 694 6.05 36.82 26.50
N THR A 695 6.98 36.12 27.16
CA THR A 695 7.10 36.12 28.63
C THR A 695 7.73 37.40 29.14
#